data_AF-A0A9J6PEF8-F1
#
_entry.id   AF-A0A9J6PEF8-F1
#
_cell.length_a   1.000
_cell.length_b   1.000
_cell.length_c   1.000
_cell.angle_alpha   90.00
_cell.angle_beta   90.00
_cell.angle_gamma   90.00
#
_symmetry.space_group_name_H-M   'P 1'
#
loop_
_entity.id
_entity.type
_entity.pdbx_description
1 polymer ?
#
loop_
_entity_poly.entity_id
_entity_poly.type
_entity_poly.pdbx_seq_one_letter_code
_entity_poly.pdbx_strand_id
1 'polypeptide(L)'
;MEISGVTTTGQTVSTPLDSFSVLAGGKIETSNYYGINNSSTINTLSNAGTITGAEAIFNSGTIGNIVNSGTISAADAGVWGSEGTIDSLTNSGLITGGVAVVIQSGATLGALDNHGTISGTYYAIGNFGGGGTIGSINNSGLISSQSAIYNSTASIGPITNSGTIAGDIYSANSLTFNGGSGSTFGTLTGYQSGDQGNIYITSGDLVFASGNMLLNDNIRVNSGQLLNQAATLQINNIVTINGNYSQGSNASLLIGVADNALTTGDIATDSGYGRLVVSGSANLASGSGVSLVKLGNYAFAQGQRYVVVQAASSGTEYNASSLNYSVSGYNGALKGAAVTDSADSSKTDLVVTLVAAPVTPTTPTTPTNPTTPVTPTTPVTPTTPGSSDPISFATTSGAKSAFAGLFNYPGTDASLLNVFNASAALGNSAAANRAGAQLSPAAMASAAAKASSAPTNAVLNVISQRADVMRQAPASGIATGESDSDIAVWGRGFGGVASQDQRDDISGYDARFGGLLIGADAAVSERLRLGGLTSYAGTAVDNTGDNSGSKVNIKSWGLFGYANYDAQPWFFDLSTGVVHHRYQTNRHIDFTGFNGEANGAFDGMQYIVAGQTGYPLQLGASDTTLTPIAGLTYSILRQDGYRESEANGAGLTVSDATSTSLKSDLALKLEHSFATPAGELVPFTQLGWRHEYHDSAPQSVANFSADSTGSTSFVSSGSRPIADTAVLSVGTTLVRNSDLSLSVIYTGEAARSYDSHSGNLQLRWQF
;
A
#
# COMPACT_ATOMS: atom_id res chain seq x y z
N MET A 1 -5.94 -4.44 -69.73
CA MET A 1 -5.25 -3.14 -69.86
C MET A 1 -4.06 -3.15 -68.93
N GLU A 2 -2.88 -2.71 -69.39
CA GLU A 2 -1.65 -2.74 -68.59
C GLU A 2 -0.95 -1.38 -68.60
N ILE A 3 -0.47 -0.95 -67.42
CA ILE A 3 0.33 0.26 -67.21
C ILE A 3 1.67 -0.14 -66.61
N SER A 4 2.75 0.07 -67.36
CA SER A 4 4.13 -0.24 -66.95
C SER A 4 5.03 0.99 -66.79
N GLY A 5 4.57 2.16 -67.24
CA GLY A 5 5.26 3.46 -67.12
C GLY A 5 4.42 4.48 -66.36
N VAL A 6 4.78 5.77 -66.45
CA VAL A 6 4.04 6.86 -65.80
C VAL A 6 2.94 7.38 -66.73
N THR A 7 1.72 7.46 -66.20
CA THR A 7 0.56 8.05 -66.87
C THR A 7 0.03 9.18 -65.99
N THR A 8 -0.08 10.39 -66.55
CA THR A 8 -0.51 11.60 -65.80
C THR A 8 -2.00 11.92 -65.98
N THR A 9 -2.74 11.06 -66.68
CA THR A 9 -4.18 11.19 -66.94
C THR A 9 -4.93 10.02 -66.30
N GLY A 10 -6.06 10.32 -65.68
CA GLY A 10 -6.98 9.31 -65.14
C GLY A 10 -7.45 8.32 -66.20
N GLN A 11 -7.75 7.10 -65.77
CA GLN A 11 -8.18 6.01 -66.64
C GLN A 11 -9.68 5.76 -66.47
N THR A 12 -10.47 6.00 -67.51
CA THR A 12 -11.91 5.73 -67.51
C THR A 12 -12.20 4.37 -68.14
N VAL A 13 -12.89 3.50 -67.41
CA VAL A 13 -13.32 2.18 -67.87
C VAL A 13 -14.83 2.19 -68.07
N SER A 14 -15.26 2.33 -69.33
CA SER A 14 -16.66 2.33 -69.74
C SER A 14 -17.07 1.10 -70.56
N THR A 15 -16.14 0.17 -70.77
CA THR A 15 -16.38 -1.14 -71.42
C THR A 15 -15.78 -2.26 -70.58
N PRO A 16 -16.31 -3.49 -70.66
CA PRO A 16 -15.81 -4.60 -69.85
C PRO A 16 -14.33 -4.93 -70.11
N LEU A 17 -13.59 -5.20 -69.03
CA LEU A 17 -12.20 -5.64 -69.04
C LEU A 17 -12.04 -6.93 -68.23
N ASP A 18 -11.35 -7.91 -68.80
CA ASP A 18 -10.91 -9.09 -68.03
C ASP A 18 -9.87 -8.70 -66.97
N SER A 19 -8.97 -7.78 -67.29
CA SER A 19 -7.96 -7.30 -66.35
C SER A 19 -7.59 -5.84 -66.55
N PHE A 20 -7.30 -5.16 -65.45
CA PHE A 20 -6.61 -3.89 -65.39
C PHE A 20 -5.39 -4.05 -64.47
N SER A 21 -4.18 -3.78 -64.96
CA SER A 21 -2.95 -4.02 -64.19
C SER A 21 -2.01 -2.84 -64.22
N VAL A 22 -1.64 -2.34 -63.03
CA VAL A 22 -0.54 -1.40 -62.84
C VAL A 22 0.65 -2.20 -62.33
N LEU A 23 1.63 -2.43 -63.20
CA LEU A 23 2.78 -3.27 -62.91
C LEU A 23 3.76 -2.57 -61.95
N ALA A 24 4.71 -3.33 -61.41
CA ALA A 24 5.79 -2.77 -60.61
C ALA A 24 6.55 -1.69 -61.41
N GLY A 25 6.69 -0.49 -60.83
CA GLY A 25 7.26 0.68 -61.50
C GLY A 25 6.28 1.49 -62.38
N GLY A 26 5.10 0.93 -62.69
CA GLY A 26 4.01 1.64 -63.32
C GLY A 26 3.36 2.64 -62.37
N LYS A 27 2.93 3.79 -62.91
CA LYS A 27 2.29 4.84 -62.12
C LYS A 27 1.11 5.47 -62.85
N ILE A 28 0.02 5.70 -62.11
CA ILE A 28 -1.06 6.60 -62.49
C ILE A 28 -0.99 7.78 -61.52
N GLU A 29 -0.53 8.94 -61.98
CA GLU A 29 -0.32 10.13 -61.15
C GLU A 29 -1.27 11.25 -61.61
N THR A 30 -2.39 11.41 -60.92
CA THR A 30 -3.34 12.51 -61.14
C THR A 30 -3.63 13.23 -59.82
N SER A 31 -3.90 14.54 -59.88
CA SER A 31 -4.11 15.36 -58.68
C SER A 31 -5.55 15.90 -58.52
N ASN A 32 -6.32 16.03 -59.60
CA ASN A 32 -7.66 16.64 -59.60
C ASN A 32 -8.76 15.72 -60.14
N TYR A 33 -8.42 14.48 -60.48
CA TYR A 33 -9.33 13.52 -61.11
C TYR A 33 -9.16 12.14 -60.50
N TYR A 34 -10.01 11.22 -60.91
CA TYR A 34 -9.91 9.81 -60.60
C TYR A 34 -8.61 9.21 -61.15
N GLY A 35 -7.90 8.40 -60.37
CA GLY A 35 -6.84 7.54 -60.91
C GLY A 35 -7.42 6.51 -61.88
N ILE A 36 -8.41 5.75 -61.39
CA ILE A 36 -9.24 4.84 -62.17
C ILE A 36 -10.71 5.17 -61.89
N ASN A 37 -11.50 5.43 -62.93
CA ASN A 37 -12.95 5.62 -62.87
C ASN A 37 -13.65 4.48 -63.62
N ASN A 38 -14.21 3.53 -62.89
CA ASN A 38 -14.91 2.39 -63.46
C ASN A 38 -16.43 2.57 -63.42
N SER A 39 -17.05 2.56 -64.60
CA SER A 39 -18.51 2.53 -64.78
C SER A 39 -18.97 1.28 -65.56
N SER A 40 -18.10 0.27 -65.70
CA SER A 40 -18.37 -0.99 -66.40
C SER A 40 -17.86 -2.17 -65.55
N THR A 41 -17.48 -3.28 -66.17
CA THR A 41 -16.96 -4.46 -65.47
C THR A 41 -15.43 -4.53 -65.57
N ILE A 42 -14.74 -4.72 -64.44
CA ILE A 42 -13.34 -5.14 -64.39
C ILE A 42 -13.28 -6.45 -63.61
N ASN A 43 -12.97 -7.57 -64.26
CA ASN A 43 -12.91 -8.85 -63.51
C ASN A 43 -11.77 -8.84 -62.48
N THR A 44 -10.61 -8.28 -62.81
CA THR A 44 -9.50 -8.12 -61.85
C THR A 44 -8.73 -6.82 -62.06
N LEU A 45 -8.61 -6.02 -61.00
CA LEU A 45 -7.75 -4.84 -60.91
C LEU A 45 -6.54 -5.19 -60.03
N SER A 46 -5.35 -5.27 -60.62
CA SER A 46 -4.11 -5.53 -59.89
C SER A 46 -3.24 -4.27 -59.86
N ASN A 47 -2.73 -3.93 -58.68
CA ASN A 47 -1.77 -2.85 -58.48
C ASN A 47 -0.52 -3.36 -57.76
N ALA A 48 0.61 -3.37 -58.46
CA ALA A 48 1.95 -3.53 -57.91
C ALA A 48 2.78 -2.24 -58.00
N GLY A 49 2.22 -1.19 -58.60
CA GLY A 49 2.85 0.13 -58.79
C GLY A 49 2.24 1.19 -57.88
N THR A 50 1.99 2.38 -58.43
CA THR A 50 1.36 3.50 -57.70
C THR A 50 0.12 3.99 -58.43
N ILE A 51 -0.99 4.14 -57.72
CA ILE A 51 -2.21 4.78 -58.21
C ILE A 51 -2.52 5.98 -57.32
N THR A 52 -2.61 7.17 -57.90
CA THR A 52 -3.03 8.39 -57.21
C THR A 52 -4.17 9.12 -57.90
N GLY A 53 -4.87 9.95 -57.14
CA GLY A 53 -5.99 10.78 -57.61
C GLY A 53 -6.58 11.63 -56.48
N ALA A 54 -7.59 12.44 -56.80
CA ALA A 54 -8.50 12.95 -55.77
C ALA A 54 -9.18 11.76 -55.09
N GLU A 55 -9.73 10.86 -55.91
CA GLU A 55 -9.95 9.46 -55.59
C GLU A 55 -9.03 8.57 -56.44
N ALA A 56 -8.32 7.63 -55.83
CA ALA A 56 -7.39 6.78 -56.59
C ALA A 56 -8.16 5.72 -57.40
N ILE A 57 -9.17 5.07 -56.82
CA ILE A 57 -10.09 4.16 -57.52
C ILE A 57 -11.52 4.57 -57.18
N PHE A 58 -12.28 5.00 -58.18
CA PHE A 58 -13.72 5.24 -58.09
C PHE A 58 -14.47 4.17 -58.89
N ASN A 59 -15.42 3.49 -58.25
CA ASN A 59 -16.20 2.41 -58.83
C ASN A 59 -17.71 2.65 -58.69
N SER A 60 -18.38 2.80 -59.83
CA SER A 60 -19.84 2.75 -59.97
C SER A 60 -20.34 1.60 -60.83
N GLY A 61 -19.43 0.76 -61.35
CA GLY A 61 -19.73 -0.49 -62.04
C GLY A 61 -19.45 -1.72 -61.17
N THR A 62 -18.91 -2.77 -61.77
CA THR A 62 -18.51 -4.00 -61.08
C THR A 62 -17.00 -4.17 -61.16
N ILE A 63 -16.36 -4.40 -60.03
CA ILE A 63 -15.00 -4.93 -59.96
C ILE A 63 -15.09 -6.29 -59.27
N GLY A 64 -14.57 -7.35 -59.90
CA GLY A 64 -14.45 -8.64 -59.22
C GLY A 64 -13.46 -8.53 -58.08
N ASN A 65 -12.17 -8.49 -58.40
CA ASN A 65 -11.11 -8.44 -57.39
C ASN A 65 -10.23 -7.22 -57.55
N ILE A 66 -9.97 -6.51 -56.44
CA ILE A 66 -8.85 -5.56 -56.34
C ILE A 66 -7.72 -6.25 -55.57
N VAL A 67 -6.55 -6.34 -56.19
CA VAL A 67 -5.34 -6.91 -55.57
C VAL A 67 -4.27 -5.82 -55.51
N ASN A 68 -4.07 -5.24 -54.33
CA ASN A 68 -3.06 -4.21 -54.09
C ASN A 68 -1.84 -4.79 -53.36
N SER A 69 -0.70 -4.79 -54.03
CA SER A 69 0.63 -5.02 -53.45
C SER A 69 1.53 -3.78 -53.52
N GLY A 70 1.10 -2.76 -54.28
CA GLY A 70 1.76 -1.46 -54.39
C GLY A 70 1.15 -0.40 -53.48
N THR A 71 1.08 0.83 -53.98
CA THR A 71 0.50 1.98 -53.28
C THR A 71 -0.74 2.48 -54.00
N ILE A 72 -1.84 2.62 -53.26
CA ILE A 72 -3.03 3.38 -53.64
C ILE A 72 -3.07 4.58 -52.69
N SER A 73 -2.93 5.80 -53.22
CA SER A 73 -2.84 7.01 -52.39
C SER A 73 -3.66 8.13 -53.00
N ALA A 74 -4.62 8.65 -52.24
CA ALA A 74 -5.52 9.67 -52.72
C ALA A 74 -5.58 10.87 -51.76
N ALA A 75 -6.07 12.02 -52.24
CA ALA A 75 -6.40 13.14 -51.36
C ALA A 75 -7.68 12.86 -50.56
N ASP A 76 -8.72 12.36 -51.22
CA ASP A 76 -10.04 12.14 -50.65
C ASP A 76 -10.29 10.66 -50.36
N ALA A 77 -10.25 9.78 -51.38
CA ALA A 77 -10.53 8.36 -51.19
C ALA A 77 -9.56 7.41 -51.92
N GLY A 78 -8.96 6.46 -51.19
CA GLY A 78 -8.11 5.44 -51.81
C GLY A 78 -8.92 4.52 -52.74
N VAL A 79 -9.93 3.86 -52.19
CA VAL A 79 -10.91 3.07 -52.93
C VAL A 79 -12.31 3.57 -52.57
N TRP A 80 -13.09 3.99 -53.56
CA TRP A 80 -14.45 4.50 -53.39
C TRP A 80 -15.44 3.69 -54.22
N GLY A 81 -16.33 2.97 -53.55
CA GLY A 81 -17.52 2.35 -54.14
C GLY A 81 -18.76 3.24 -53.99
N SER A 82 -19.44 3.55 -55.09
CA SER A 82 -20.69 4.31 -55.11
C SER A 82 -21.65 3.67 -56.11
N GLU A 83 -22.75 3.09 -55.64
CA GLU A 83 -23.75 2.34 -56.45
C GLU A 83 -23.21 1.05 -57.13
N GLY A 84 -21.90 0.83 -57.14
CA GLY A 84 -21.24 -0.34 -57.75
C GLY A 84 -20.94 -1.49 -56.78
N THR A 85 -20.41 -2.58 -57.33
CA THR A 85 -19.99 -3.77 -56.58
C THR A 85 -18.48 -3.99 -56.66
N ILE A 86 -17.87 -4.37 -55.55
CA ILE A 86 -16.50 -4.89 -55.46
C ILE A 86 -16.59 -6.25 -54.77
N ASP A 87 -16.29 -7.36 -55.45
CA ASP A 87 -16.44 -8.67 -54.80
C ASP A 87 -15.37 -8.87 -53.71
N SER A 88 -14.12 -8.51 -54.00
CA SER A 88 -13.04 -8.52 -53.00
C SER A 88 -12.01 -7.41 -53.17
N LEU A 89 -11.44 -6.97 -52.05
CA LEU A 89 -10.28 -6.09 -51.96
C LEU A 89 -9.21 -6.74 -51.08
N THR A 90 -8.13 -7.22 -51.70
CA THR A 90 -6.95 -7.75 -51.01
C THR A 90 -5.85 -6.70 -51.01
N ASN A 91 -5.43 -6.28 -49.82
CA ASN A 91 -4.35 -5.32 -49.62
C ASN A 91 -3.16 -5.96 -48.89
N SER A 92 -2.03 -6.09 -49.60
CA SER A 92 -0.72 -6.42 -49.05
C SER A 92 0.25 -5.23 -49.08
N GLY A 93 -0.14 -4.13 -49.74
CA GLY A 93 0.62 -2.89 -49.83
C GLY A 93 0.04 -1.78 -48.95
N LEU A 94 0.02 -0.56 -49.48
CA LEU A 94 -0.53 0.63 -48.82
C LEU A 94 -1.79 1.11 -49.54
N ILE A 95 -2.85 1.37 -48.77
CA ILE A 95 -4.02 2.15 -49.20
C ILE A 95 -4.15 3.34 -48.26
N THR A 96 -4.17 4.55 -48.82
CA THR A 96 -4.32 5.79 -48.06
C THR A 96 -5.22 6.81 -48.74
N GLY A 97 -5.87 7.66 -47.93
CA GLY A 97 -6.69 8.78 -48.38
C GLY A 97 -7.18 9.65 -47.22
N GLY A 98 -7.98 10.68 -47.49
CA GLY A 98 -8.83 11.28 -46.46
C GLY A 98 -9.66 10.20 -45.78
N VAL A 99 -10.25 9.32 -46.60
CA VAL A 99 -10.74 8.00 -46.22
C VAL A 99 -10.07 6.92 -47.08
N ALA A 100 -9.45 5.90 -46.48
CA ALA A 100 -8.69 4.94 -47.31
C ALA A 100 -9.62 4.03 -48.12
N VAL A 101 -10.70 3.51 -47.52
CA VAL A 101 -11.74 2.71 -48.19
C VAL A 101 -13.12 3.29 -47.87
N VAL A 102 -13.87 3.68 -48.90
CA VAL A 102 -15.20 4.28 -48.83
C VAL A 102 -16.21 3.37 -49.53
N ILE A 103 -17.28 2.98 -48.82
CA ILE A 103 -18.44 2.29 -49.38
C ILE A 103 -19.69 3.10 -49.04
N GLN A 104 -20.45 3.52 -50.05
CA GLN A 104 -21.62 4.37 -49.86
C GLN A 104 -22.63 4.24 -51.00
N SER A 105 -23.78 4.90 -50.87
CA SER A 105 -24.80 4.98 -51.93
C SER A 105 -25.22 3.60 -52.46
N GLY A 106 -25.40 2.62 -51.58
CA GLY A 106 -25.81 1.27 -51.94
C GLY A 106 -24.71 0.37 -52.52
N ALA A 107 -23.46 0.85 -52.56
CA ALA A 107 -22.34 0.05 -53.02
C ALA A 107 -22.08 -1.16 -52.10
N THR A 108 -21.51 -2.23 -52.67
CA THR A 108 -21.14 -3.43 -51.93
C THR A 108 -19.64 -3.72 -52.05
N LEU A 109 -19.05 -4.11 -50.93
CA LEU A 109 -17.73 -4.73 -50.85
C LEU A 109 -17.88 -6.11 -50.21
N GLY A 110 -17.71 -7.18 -50.98
CA GLY A 110 -17.94 -8.55 -50.49
C GLY A 110 -16.96 -8.95 -49.38
N ALA A 111 -15.66 -8.78 -49.60
CA ALA A 111 -14.62 -9.04 -48.60
C ALA A 111 -13.47 -8.03 -48.69
N LEU A 112 -13.00 -7.57 -47.54
CA LEU A 112 -11.77 -6.79 -47.38
C LEU A 112 -10.73 -7.65 -46.67
N ASP A 113 -9.64 -8.00 -47.33
CA ASP A 113 -8.53 -8.75 -46.74
C ASP A 113 -7.27 -7.88 -46.68
N ASN A 114 -6.91 -7.44 -45.47
CA ASN A 114 -5.77 -6.56 -45.23
C ASN A 114 -4.62 -7.30 -44.54
N HIS A 115 -3.54 -7.51 -45.29
CA HIS A 115 -2.24 -7.95 -44.81
C HIS A 115 -1.23 -6.79 -44.75
N GLY A 116 -1.51 -5.68 -45.43
CA GLY A 116 -0.66 -4.50 -45.50
C GLY A 116 -1.13 -3.39 -44.54
N THR A 117 -1.10 -2.14 -45.03
CA THR A 117 -1.58 -0.97 -44.29
C THR A 117 -2.74 -0.31 -45.01
N ILE A 118 -3.83 -0.06 -44.28
CA ILE A 118 -4.93 0.81 -44.67
C ILE A 118 -4.94 1.96 -43.67
N SER A 119 -4.69 3.19 -44.14
CA SER A 119 -4.63 4.34 -43.24
C SER A 119 -5.31 5.57 -43.82
N GLY A 120 -6.16 6.21 -43.02
CA GLY A 120 -6.87 7.42 -43.43
C GLY A 120 -6.51 8.63 -42.58
N THR A 121 -6.66 9.82 -43.14
CA THR A 121 -6.59 11.07 -42.36
C THR A 121 -7.77 11.17 -41.38
N TYR A 122 -8.97 10.78 -41.82
CA TYR A 122 -10.20 10.77 -41.01
C TYR A 122 -10.61 9.34 -40.67
N TYR A 123 -10.80 8.52 -41.70
CA TYR A 123 -11.28 7.14 -41.57
C TYR A 123 -10.40 6.17 -42.36
N ALA A 124 -9.93 5.08 -41.77
CA ALA A 124 -9.29 4.04 -42.56
C ALA A 124 -10.38 3.30 -43.36
N ILE A 125 -11.51 2.98 -42.74
CA ILE A 125 -12.68 2.38 -43.41
C ILE A 125 -13.92 3.20 -43.08
N GLY A 126 -14.57 3.76 -44.10
CA GLY A 126 -15.81 4.50 -43.99
C GLY A 126 -16.94 3.82 -44.76
N ASN A 127 -18.00 3.43 -44.05
CA ASN A 127 -19.23 2.88 -44.62
C ASN A 127 -20.38 3.88 -44.38
N PHE A 128 -20.68 4.67 -45.41
CA PHE A 128 -21.60 5.81 -45.33
C PHE A 128 -22.98 5.47 -45.90
N GLY A 129 -23.99 6.30 -45.57
CA GLY A 129 -25.41 6.02 -45.76
C GLY A 129 -25.86 5.61 -47.18
N GLY A 130 -27.10 5.14 -47.29
CA GLY A 130 -27.73 4.74 -48.56
C GLY A 130 -27.72 3.24 -48.88
N GLY A 131 -27.47 2.36 -47.90
CA GLY A 131 -27.47 0.90 -48.10
C GLY A 131 -26.10 0.28 -48.40
N GLY A 132 -25.01 0.99 -48.10
CA GLY A 132 -23.65 0.44 -48.20
C GLY A 132 -23.49 -0.87 -47.41
N THR A 133 -22.78 -1.84 -47.99
CA THR A 133 -22.56 -3.14 -47.36
C THR A 133 -21.11 -3.56 -47.51
N ILE A 134 -20.45 -3.83 -46.39
CA ILE A 134 -19.16 -4.53 -46.34
C ILE A 134 -19.44 -5.92 -45.77
N GLY A 135 -19.12 -6.98 -46.51
CA GLY A 135 -19.34 -8.36 -46.06
C GLY A 135 -18.40 -8.73 -44.91
N SER A 136 -17.20 -9.23 -45.19
CA SER A 136 -16.20 -9.51 -44.14
C SER A 136 -15.02 -8.56 -44.19
N ILE A 137 -14.43 -8.27 -43.03
CA ILE A 137 -13.14 -7.60 -42.91
C ILE A 137 -12.18 -8.56 -42.24
N ASN A 138 -11.15 -9.02 -42.95
CA ASN A 138 -10.05 -9.80 -42.40
C ASN A 138 -8.83 -8.90 -42.30
N ASN A 139 -8.32 -8.68 -41.09
CA ASN A 139 -7.15 -7.85 -40.84
C ASN A 139 -6.05 -8.66 -40.17
N SER A 140 -4.93 -8.83 -40.85
CA SER A 140 -3.67 -9.35 -40.31
C SER A 140 -2.54 -8.32 -40.36
N GLY A 141 -2.77 -7.19 -41.04
CA GLY A 141 -1.88 -6.03 -41.06
C GLY A 141 -2.36 -4.90 -40.12
N LEU A 142 -2.25 -3.66 -40.61
CA LEU A 142 -2.64 -2.45 -39.89
C LEU A 142 -3.83 -1.75 -40.55
N ILE A 143 -4.87 -1.46 -39.78
CA ILE A 143 -5.94 -0.51 -40.11
C ILE A 143 -5.82 0.65 -39.12
N SER A 144 -5.58 1.88 -39.58
CA SER A 144 -5.31 2.98 -38.65
C SER A 144 -5.71 4.37 -39.13
N SER A 145 -6.44 5.09 -38.29
CA SER A 145 -6.74 6.51 -38.41
C SER A 145 -7.28 7.02 -37.06
N GLN A 146 -7.63 8.30 -36.93
CA GLN A 146 -8.29 8.77 -35.72
C GLN A 146 -9.60 8.00 -35.44
N SER A 147 -10.38 7.71 -36.49
CA SER A 147 -11.50 6.78 -36.43
C SER A 147 -11.27 5.62 -37.41
N ALA A 148 -10.63 4.54 -36.95
CA ALA A 148 -10.22 3.42 -37.78
C ALA A 148 -11.37 2.84 -38.61
N ILE A 149 -12.56 2.69 -38.02
CA ILE A 149 -13.75 2.20 -38.71
C ILE A 149 -14.94 3.10 -38.37
N TYR A 150 -15.62 3.60 -39.40
CA TYR A 150 -16.84 4.37 -39.24
C TYR A 150 -17.96 3.77 -40.07
N ASN A 151 -18.95 3.19 -39.39
CA ASN A 151 -20.15 2.62 -39.99
C ASN A 151 -21.38 3.44 -39.57
N SER A 152 -21.94 4.20 -40.52
CA SER A 152 -23.15 4.99 -40.28
C SER A 152 -24.40 4.08 -40.31
N THR A 153 -25.41 4.35 -41.14
CA THR A 153 -26.62 3.50 -41.26
C THR A 153 -26.40 2.25 -42.12
N ALA A 154 -25.15 1.82 -42.29
CA ALA A 154 -24.75 0.79 -43.23
C ALA A 154 -24.43 -0.52 -42.51
N SER A 155 -24.14 -1.59 -43.25
CA SER A 155 -23.85 -2.91 -42.66
C SER A 155 -22.40 -3.32 -42.87
N ILE A 156 -21.78 -3.82 -41.80
CA ILE A 156 -20.50 -4.51 -41.82
C ILE A 156 -20.74 -5.89 -41.21
N GLY A 157 -20.36 -6.96 -41.90
CA GLY A 157 -20.38 -8.30 -41.33
C GLY A 157 -19.19 -8.56 -40.40
N PRO A 158 -18.76 -9.83 -40.22
CA PRO A 158 -17.72 -10.16 -39.25
C PRO A 158 -16.36 -9.53 -39.55
N ILE A 159 -15.72 -9.02 -38.51
CA ILE A 159 -14.36 -8.46 -38.52
C ILE A 159 -13.42 -9.46 -37.85
N THR A 160 -12.62 -10.18 -38.64
CA THR A 160 -11.59 -11.08 -38.12
C THR A 160 -10.28 -10.32 -38.01
N ASN A 161 -9.81 -10.06 -36.79
CA ASN A 161 -8.60 -9.30 -36.53
C ASN A 161 -7.52 -10.19 -35.89
N SER A 162 -6.41 -10.36 -36.59
CA SER A 162 -5.16 -10.96 -36.12
C SER A 162 -3.98 -9.99 -36.16
N GLY A 163 -4.19 -8.80 -36.73
CA GLY A 163 -3.24 -7.67 -36.73
C GLY A 163 -3.68 -6.57 -35.77
N THR A 164 -3.55 -5.31 -36.19
CA THR A 164 -3.88 -4.13 -35.37
C THR A 164 -4.95 -3.27 -36.05
N ILE A 165 -5.98 -2.89 -35.28
CA ILE A 165 -6.91 -1.81 -35.61
C ILE A 165 -6.65 -0.70 -34.58
N ALA A 166 -6.12 0.43 -35.04
CA ALA A 166 -5.68 1.54 -34.19
C ALA A 166 -6.48 2.82 -34.48
N GLY A 167 -7.35 3.21 -33.54
CA GLY A 167 -8.27 4.34 -33.66
C GLY A 167 -9.69 4.00 -33.24
N ASP A 168 -10.54 5.03 -33.14
CA ASP A 168 -11.93 4.85 -32.73
C ASP A 168 -12.73 4.01 -33.75
N ILE A 169 -13.66 3.20 -33.24
CA ILE A 169 -14.60 2.41 -34.02
C ILE A 169 -16.01 2.91 -33.73
N TYR A 170 -16.71 3.37 -34.76
CA TYR A 170 -18.11 3.77 -34.67
C TYR A 170 -18.98 2.86 -35.53
N SER A 171 -20.10 2.40 -34.98
CA SER A 171 -21.13 1.71 -35.75
C SER A 171 -22.53 2.08 -35.29
N ALA A 172 -23.44 2.36 -36.23
CA ALA A 172 -24.84 2.53 -35.87
C ALA A 172 -25.53 1.19 -35.53
N ASN A 173 -24.98 0.07 -36.00
CA ASN A 173 -25.52 -1.29 -35.88
C ASN A 173 -24.56 -2.22 -35.11
N SER A 174 -25.01 -3.43 -34.78
CA SER A 174 -24.18 -4.47 -34.18
C SER A 174 -22.89 -4.71 -34.96
N LEU A 175 -21.80 -5.04 -34.26
CA LEU A 175 -20.55 -5.51 -34.85
C LEU A 175 -20.14 -6.84 -34.24
N THR A 176 -19.52 -7.70 -35.05
CA THR A 176 -18.97 -8.98 -34.59
C THR A 176 -17.48 -9.04 -34.90
N PHE A 177 -16.66 -9.30 -33.88
CA PHE A 177 -15.23 -9.50 -33.96
C PHE A 177 -14.87 -10.97 -33.73
N ASN A 178 -13.92 -11.46 -34.53
CA ASN A 178 -13.15 -12.66 -34.25
C ASN A 178 -11.69 -12.27 -34.05
N GLY A 179 -11.03 -12.89 -33.07
CA GLY A 179 -9.62 -12.68 -32.81
C GLY A 179 -8.68 -13.60 -33.57
N GLY A 180 -7.39 -13.48 -33.25
CA GLY A 180 -6.35 -14.36 -33.77
C GLY A 180 -6.48 -15.78 -33.24
N SER A 181 -5.86 -16.74 -33.94
CA SER A 181 -5.81 -18.14 -33.53
C SER A 181 -4.54 -18.48 -32.75
N GLY A 182 -4.55 -19.58 -31.99
CA GLY A 182 -3.33 -20.09 -31.32
C GLY A 182 -2.85 -19.13 -30.24
N SER A 183 -1.63 -18.61 -30.39
CA SER A 183 -1.04 -17.59 -29.48
C SER A 183 -1.12 -16.17 -30.04
N THR A 184 -1.66 -15.98 -31.24
CA THR A 184 -1.76 -14.66 -31.88
C THR A 184 -2.96 -13.92 -31.35
N PHE A 185 -2.77 -12.67 -30.91
CA PHE A 185 -3.84 -11.77 -30.50
C PHE A 185 -4.04 -10.69 -31.57
N GLY A 186 -5.29 -10.50 -32.02
CA GLY A 186 -5.66 -9.26 -32.69
C GLY A 186 -5.70 -8.12 -31.69
N THR A 187 -5.31 -6.92 -32.08
CA THR A 187 -5.25 -5.75 -31.18
C THR A 187 -6.28 -4.69 -31.59
N LEU A 188 -7.05 -4.20 -30.61
CA LEU A 188 -7.87 -2.98 -30.69
C LEU A 188 -7.27 -1.96 -29.72
N THR A 189 -6.88 -0.79 -30.23
CA THR A 189 -6.16 0.23 -29.45
C THR A 189 -6.39 1.63 -30.01
N GLY A 190 -5.96 2.66 -29.27
CA GLY A 190 -5.97 4.05 -29.74
C GLY A 190 -5.06 4.30 -30.94
N TYR A 191 -5.29 5.41 -31.63
CA TYR A 191 -4.54 5.78 -32.84
C TYR A 191 -3.05 6.06 -32.57
N GLN A 192 -2.74 6.72 -31.44
CA GLN A 192 -1.36 6.99 -31.03
C GLN A 192 -0.83 5.87 -30.14
N SER A 193 0.50 5.74 -30.09
CA SER A 193 1.16 4.73 -29.26
C SER A 193 0.87 4.97 -27.77
N GLY A 194 0.29 3.97 -27.11
CA GLY A 194 -0.02 4.01 -25.67
C GLY A 194 -1.43 4.54 -25.35
N ASP A 195 -2.13 5.10 -26.34
CA ASP A 195 -3.50 5.58 -26.16
C ASP A 195 -4.51 4.43 -26.15
N GLN A 196 -5.61 4.62 -25.43
CA GLN A 196 -6.81 3.81 -25.57
C GLN A 196 -7.77 4.49 -26.55
N GLY A 197 -8.34 3.72 -27.48
CA GLY A 197 -9.38 4.17 -28.38
C GLY A 197 -10.76 3.95 -27.78
N ASN A 198 -11.80 4.16 -28.60
CA ASN A 198 -13.18 3.95 -28.22
C ASN A 198 -13.95 3.14 -29.26
N ILE A 199 -14.86 2.27 -28.79
CA ILE A 199 -15.82 1.54 -29.61
C ILE A 199 -17.23 2.01 -29.26
N TYR A 200 -17.92 2.61 -30.22
CA TYR A 200 -19.26 3.16 -30.07
C TYR A 200 -20.27 2.38 -30.91
N ILE A 201 -21.16 1.65 -30.26
CA ILE A 201 -22.31 0.99 -30.90
C ILE A 201 -23.58 1.76 -30.56
N THR A 202 -24.24 2.30 -31.58
CA THR A 202 -25.48 3.08 -31.39
C THR A 202 -26.69 2.18 -31.17
N SER A 203 -26.79 1.09 -31.93
CA SER A 203 -27.86 0.11 -31.81
C SER A 203 -27.37 -1.32 -32.00
N GLY A 204 -27.79 -2.23 -31.11
CA GLY A 204 -27.44 -3.64 -31.15
C GLY A 204 -26.18 -4.00 -30.36
N ASP A 205 -25.75 -5.25 -30.47
CA ASP A 205 -24.69 -5.80 -29.63
C ASP A 205 -23.29 -5.60 -30.25
N LEU A 206 -22.29 -5.43 -29.39
CA LEU A 206 -20.90 -5.68 -29.75
C LEU A 206 -20.58 -7.12 -29.39
N VAL A 207 -20.15 -7.92 -30.35
CA VAL A 207 -19.93 -9.36 -30.15
C VAL A 207 -18.47 -9.71 -30.39
N PHE A 208 -17.82 -10.33 -29.41
CA PHE A 208 -16.57 -11.06 -29.60
C PHE A 208 -16.91 -12.56 -29.70
N ALA A 209 -16.95 -13.05 -30.94
CA ALA A 209 -17.50 -14.37 -31.24
C ALA A 209 -16.49 -15.50 -30.99
N SER A 210 -15.21 -15.30 -31.31
CA SER A 210 -14.16 -16.32 -31.15
C SER A 210 -12.75 -15.71 -31.16
N GLY A 211 -11.73 -16.55 -30.91
CA GLY A 211 -10.31 -16.18 -31.05
C GLY A 211 -9.76 -15.30 -29.93
N ASN A 212 -8.52 -14.87 -30.07
CA ASN A 212 -7.80 -14.07 -29.08
C ASN A 212 -7.74 -12.61 -29.48
N MET A 213 -8.22 -11.72 -28.60
CA MET A 213 -8.25 -10.27 -28.82
C MET A 213 -7.65 -9.53 -27.62
N LEU A 214 -6.66 -8.68 -27.87
CA LEU A 214 -6.18 -7.69 -26.93
C LEU A 214 -7.08 -6.47 -27.07
N LEU A 215 -7.87 -6.21 -26.04
CA LEU A 215 -8.80 -5.09 -26.00
C LEU A 215 -8.19 -3.97 -25.14
N ASN A 216 -7.83 -2.87 -25.79
CA ASN A 216 -7.34 -1.65 -25.15
C ASN A 216 -8.23 -0.43 -25.47
N ASP A 217 -9.46 -0.66 -25.89
CA ASP A 217 -10.42 0.39 -26.20
C ASP A 217 -11.58 0.41 -25.19
N ASN A 218 -12.01 1.61 -24.84
CA ASN A 218 -13.21 1.82 -24.04
C ASN A 218 -14.46 1.58 -24.89
N ILE A 219 -15.50 1.01 -24.30
CA ILE A 219 -16.69 0.57 -25.03
C ILE A 219 -17.91 1.35 -24.56
N ARG A 220 -18.75 1.75 -25.51
CA ARG A 220 -20.10 2.27 -25.24
C ARG A 220 -21.10 1.59 -26.16
N VAL A 221 -22.08 0.92 -25.56
CA VAL A 221 -23.20 0.31 -26.26
C VAL A 221 -24.49 0.98 -25.80
N ASN A 222 -25.09 1.80 -26.68
CA ASN A 222 -26.25 2.62 -26.30
C ASN A 222 -27.54 1.80 -26.19
N SER A 223 -27.75 0.83 -27.08
CA SER A 223 -28.82 -0.17 -26.97
C SER A 223 -28.23 -1.54 -27.32
N GLY A 224 -28.45 -2.55 -26.47
CA GLY A 224 -27.77 -3.85 -26.55
C GLY A 224 -26.77 -4.06 -25.42
N GLN A 225 -25.79 -4.93 -25.64
CA GLN A 225 -24.74 -5.27 -24.68
C GLN A 225 -23.42 -5.68 -25.36
N LEU A 226 -22.36 -5.76 -24.56
CA LEU A 226 -21.12 -6.44 -24.97
C LEU A 226 -21.23 -7.94 -24.69
N LEU A 227 -21.09 -8.76 -25.73
CA LEU A 227 -21.12 -10.22 -25.67
C LEU A 227 -19.74 -10.80 -25.97
N ASN A 228 -19.07 -11.40 -24.99
CA ASN A 228 -17.95 -12.29 -25.22
C ASN A 228 -18.45 -13.74 -25.31
N GLN A 229 -18.69 -14.26 -26.51
CA GLN A 229 -19.34 -15.58 -26.69
C GLN A 229 -18.36 -16.74 -26.53
N ALA A 230 -17.21 -16.68 -27.20
CA ALA A 230 -16.16 -17.70 -27.13
C ALA A 230 -14.75 -17.14 -27.40
N ALA A 231 -14.54 -15.83 -27.21
CA ALA A 231 -13.23 -15.22 -27.39
C ALA A 231 -12.43 -15.21 -26.07
N THR A 232 -11.11 -15.18 -26.20
CA THR A 232 -10.20 -14.79 -25.12
C THR A 232 -9.95 -13.29 -25.24
N LEU A 233 -10.52 -12.51 -24.32
CA LEU A 233 -10.27 -11.08 -24.23
C LEU A 233 -9.13 -10.83 -23.26
N GLN A 234 -7.98 -10.43 -23.79
CA GLN A 234 -6.88 -9.95 -22.98
C GLN A 234 -7.05 -8.47 -22.66
N ILE A 235 -6.93 -8.13 -21.38
CA ILE A 235 -7.06 -6.79 -20.84
C ILE A 235 -5.79 -6.50 -20.03
N ASN A 236 -5.04 -5.47 -20.42
CA ASN A 236 -3.78 -5.10 -19.76
C ASN A 236 -3.86 -3.78 -18.98
N ASN A 237 -4.89 -2.97 -19.27
CA ASN A 237 -5.19 -1.70 -18.63
C ASN A 237 -6.66 -1.71 -18.19
N ILE A 238 -7.09 -0.68 -17.46
CA ILE A 238 -8.52 -0.50 -17.18
C ILE A 238 -9.26 -0.31 -18.51
N VAL A 239 -10.30 -1.11 -18.76
CA VAL A 239 -11.23 -0.97 -19.88
C VAL A 239 -12.62 -0.70 -19.34
N THR A 240 -13.21 0.41 -19.75
CA THR A 240 -14.57 0.78 -19.34
C THR A 240 -15.59 0.29 -20.36
N ILE A 241 -16.71 -0.26 -19.86
CA ILE A 241 -17.88 -0.62 -20.66
C ILE A 241 -19.04 0.22 -20.14
N ASN A 242 -19.48 1.18 -20.96
CA ASN A 242 -20.74 1.86 -20.76
C ASN A 242 -21.87 1.04 -21.40
N GLY A 243 -22.47 0.16 -20.61
CA GLY A 243 -23.47 -0.83 -21.01
C GLY A 243 -23.41 -2.08 -20.11
N ASN A 244 -24.05 -3.16 -20.56
CA ASN A 244 -23.97 -4.47 -19.91
C ASN A 244 -22.89 -5.35 -20.57
N TYR A 245 -22.32 -6.28 -19.80
CA TYR A 245 -21.35 -7.27 -20.25
C TYR A 245 -21.88 -8.69 -20.00
N SER A 246 -21.72 -9.58 -20.97
CA SER A 246 -22.00 -11.01 -20.82
C SER A 246 -20.86 -11.86 -21.39
N GLN A 247 -20.42 -12.85 -20.63
CA GLN A 247 -19.40 -13.82 -21.01
C GLN A 247 -20.00 -15.23 -21.09
N GLY A 248 -19.91 -15.85 -22.26
CA GLY A 248 -20.31 -17.24 -22.50
C GLY A 248 -19.37 -18.27 -21.86
N SER A 249 -19.84 -19.51 -21.70
CA SER A 249 -19.10 -20.58 -21.01
C SER A 249 -17.78 -20.97 -21.69
N ASN A 250 -17.63 -20.68 -22.99
CA ASN A 250 -16.42 -20.98 -23.77
C ASN A 250 -15.51 -19.76 -23.93
N ALA A 251 -15.91 -18.61 -23.38
CA ALA A 251 -15.15 -17.37 -23.44
C ALA A 251 -14.25 -17.22 -22.19
N SER A 252 -13.21 -16.40 -22.33
CA SER A 252 -12.24 -16.14 -21.26
C SER A 252 -11.88 -14.67 -21.16
N LEU A 253 -11.72 -14.18 -19.92
CA LEU A 253 -11.00 -12.95 -19.59
C LEU A 253 -9.57 -13.31 -19.20
N LEU A 254 -8.59 -12.68 -19.85
CA LEU A 254 -7.17 -12.83 -19.56
C LEU A 254 -6.61 -11.48 -19.08
N ILE A 255 -6.30 -11.36 -17.80
CA ILE A 255 -5.84 -10.13 -17.19
C ILE A 255 -4.31 -10.09 -17.18
N GLY A 256 -3.75 -9.12 -17.90
CA GLY A 256 -2.32 -8.84 -17.87
C GLY A 256 -1.92 -8.13 -16.58
N VAL A 257 -0.77 -8.52 -16.01
CA VAL A 257 -0.15 -7.89 -14.83
C VAL A 257 1.29 -7.54 -15.18
N ALA A 258 1.60 -6.23 -15.19
CA ALA A 258 2.92 -5.68 -15.45
C ALA A 258 3.79 -5.63 -14.19
N ASP A 259 5.10 -5.45 -14.36
CA ASP A 259 6.09 -5.50 -13.28
C ASP A 259 5.90 -4.41 -12.22
N ASN A 260 5.28 -3.30 -12.60
CA ASN A 260 4.97 -2.15 -11.74
C ASN A 260 3.49 -2.12 -11.30
N ALA A 261 2.78 -3.25 -11.37
CA ALA A 261 1.37 -3.29 -10.99
C ALA A 261 1.15 -2.82 -9.55
N LEU A 262 0.20 -1.92 -9.37
CA LEU A 262 -0.34 -1.50 -8.08
C LEU A 262 -1.80 -1.96 -8.03
N THR A 263 -2.11 -2.81 -7.04
CA THR A 263 -3.38 -3.53 -6.95
C THR A 263 -4.06 -3.19 -5.63
N THR A 264 -4.63 -1.99 -5.57
CA THR A 264 -5.35 -1.45 -4.41
C THR A 264 -6.81 -1.89 -4.44
N GLY A 265 -7.38 -2.19 -5.61
CA GLY A 265 -8.81 -2.45 -5.77
C GLY A 265 -9.64 -1.19 -6.02
N ASP A 266 -9.02 -0.01 -6.05
CA ASP A 266 -9.65 1.27 -6.41
C ASP A 266 -9.20 1.72 -7.80
N ILE A 267 -10.16 2.02 -8.67
CA ILE A 267 -9.93 2.39 -10.08
C ILE A 267 -8.99 3.59 -10.23
N ALA A 268 -8.99 4.55 -9.29
CA ALA A 268 -8.18 5.76 -9.35
C ALA A 268 -6.71 5.52 -8.97
N THR A 269 -6.41 4.41 -8.28
CA THR A 269 -5.05 4.11 -7.79
C THR A 269 -4.48 2.80 -8.35
N ASP A 270 -5.33 1.89 -8.81
CA ASP A 270 -4.95 0.70 -9.56
C ASP A 270 -4.17 1.10 -10.83
N SER A 271 -3.05 0.44 -11.08
CA SER A 271 -2.26 0.66 -12.30
C SER A 271 -1.42 -0.56 -12.66
N GLY A 272 -0.99 -0.65 -13.93
CA GLY A 272 -0.12 -1.73 -14.40
C GLY A 272 -0.77 -3.11 -14.44
N TYR A 273 -2.10 -3.23 -14.34
CA TYR A 273 -2.82 -4.47 -14.59
C TYR A 273 -4.20 -4.23 -15.21
N GLY A 274 -4.76 -5.27 -15.82
CA GLY A 274 -6.08 -5.20 -16.46
C GLY A 274 -7.26 -5.26 -15.49
N ARG A 275 -8.28 -4.42 -15.74
CA ARG A 275 -9.56 -4.47 -15.02
C ARG A 275 -10.69 -4.10 -15.95
N LEU A 276 -11.78 -4.85 -15.91
CA LEU A 276 -13.01 -4.51 -16.62
C LEU A 276 -13.94 -3.72 -15.71
N VAL A 277 -14.33 -2.51 -16.13
CA VAL A 277 -15.23 -1.64 -15.34
C VAL A 277 -16.53 -1.45 -16.11
N VAL A 278 -17.61 -2.05 -15.62
CA VAL A 278 -18.92 -2.11 -16.29
C VAL A 278 -19.89 -1.15 -15.60
N SER A 279 -20.49 -0.23 -16.36
CA SER A 279 -21.46 0.71 -15.81
C SER A 279 -22.77 0.03 -15.43
N GLY A 280 -23.20 -0.94 -16.24
CA GLY A 280 -24.36 -1.83 -16.02
C GLY A 280 -23.98 -3.15 -15.35
N SER A 281 -24.69 -4.22 -15.70
CA SER A 281 -24.45 -5.56 -15.14
C SER A 281 -23.35 -6.33 -15.88
N ALA A 282 -22.67 -7.22 -15.17
CA ALA A 282 -21.70 -8.16 -15.73
C ALA A 282 -22.10 -9.61 -15.40
N ASN A 283 -22.40 -10.41 -16.43
CA ASN A 283 -22.85 -11.78 -16.26
C ASN A 283 -21.84 -12.76 -16.86
N LEU A 284 -21.16 -13.53 -16.01
CA LEU A 284 -20.18 -14.53 -16.44
C LEU A 284 -20.80 -15.91 -16.29
N ALA A 285 -20.98 -16.62 -17.40
CA ALA A 285 -21.54 -17.96 -17.38
C ALA A 285 -20.65 -18.93 -16.58
N SER A 286 -21.27 -19.88 -15.89
CA SER A 286 -20.57 -21.00 -15.25
C SER A 286 -19.65 -21.71 -16.24
N GLY A 287 -18.43 -22.03 -15.81
CA GLY A 287 -17.39 -22.64 -16.66
C GLY A 287 -16.63 -21.66 -17.57
N SER A 288 -17.02 -20.39 -17.64
CA SER A 288 -16.22 -19.40 -18.38
C SER A 288 -14.87 -19.14 -17.71
N GLY A 289 -13.88 -18.72 -18.49
CA GLY A 289 -12.51 -18.54 -18.05
C GLY A 289 -12.23 -17.17 -17.43
N VAL A 290 -11.45 -17.13 -16.35
CA VAL A 290 -10.86 -15.90 -15.80
C VAL A 290 -9.42 -16.20 -15.39
N SER A 291 -8.46 -15.51 -15.99
CA SER A 291 -7.05 -15.84 -15.82
C SER A 291 -6.17 -14.63 -15.59
N LEU A 292 -5.05 -14.83 -14.89
CA LEU A 292 -3.97 -13.84 -14.79
C LEU A 292 -2.76 -14.27 -15.65
N VAL A 293 -2.10 -13.30 -16.29
CA VAL A 293 -0.85 -13.50 -17.03
C VAL A 293 0.13 -12.38 -16.72
N LYS A 294 1.38 -12.73 -16.44
CA LYS A 294 2.46 -11.74 -16.32
C LYS A 294 2.79 -11.15 -17.70
N LEU A 295 2.93 -9.83 -17.77
CA LEU A 295 3.40 -9.12 -18.96
C LEU A 295 4.93 -8.99 -19.00
N GLY A 296 5.59 -9.23 -17.86
CA GLY A 296 7.04 -9.23 -17.71
C GLY A 296 7.52 -10.23 -16.65
N ASN A 297 8.32 -9.74 -15.70
CA ASN A 297 8.91 -10.49 -14.60
C ASN A 297 8.11 -10.40 -13.28
N TYR A 298 6.88 -9.89 -13.29
CA TYR A 298 6.03 -9.79 -12.11
C TYR A 298 6.00 -11.11 -11.30
N ALA A 299 6.27 -11.00 -10.00
CA ALA A 299 6.40 -12.12 -9.09
C ALA A 299 5.10 -12.31 -8.30
N PHE A 300 4.22 -13.17 -8.82
CA PHE A 300 3.00 -13.57 -8.12
C PHE A 300 3.31 -14.26 -6.78
N ALA A 301 2.56 -13.91 -5.74
CA ALA A 301 2.65 -14.50 -4.42
C ALA A 301 1.30 -15.02 -3.91
N GLN A 302 1.35 -16.10 -3.14
CA GLN A 302 0.17 -16.71 -2.54
C GLN A 302 -0.58 -15.68 -1.68
N GLY A 303 -1.90 -15.68 -1.83
CA GLY A 303 -2.80 -14.81 -1.10
C GLY A 303 -3.00 -13.44 -1.75
N GLN A 304 -2.15 -12.98 -2.69
CA GLN A 304 -2.41 -11.69 -3.35
C GLN A 304 -3.75 -11.70 -4.10
N ARG A 305 -4.38 -10.51 -4.13
CA ARG A 305 -5.74 -10.30 -4.62
C ARG A 305 -5.79 -9.21 -5.70
N TYR A 306 -6.64 -9.42 -6.70
CA TYR A 306 -6.85 -8.52 -7.83
C TYR A 306 -8.35 -8.33 -8.07
N VAL A 307 -8.80 -7.09 -8.20
CA VAL A 307 -10.14 -6.81 -8.70
C VAL A 307 -10.11 -6.82 -10.22
N VAL A 308 -10.72 -7.83 -10.84
CA VAL A 308 -10.63 -8.06 -12.30
C VAL A 308 -11.86 -7.60 -13.07
N VAL A 309 -13.02 -7.57 -12.39
CA VAL A 309 -14.26 -7.00 -12.92
C VAL A 309 -14.94 -6.19 -11.82
N GLN A 310 -15.39 -4.98 -12.12
CA GLN A 310 -16.35 -4.23 -11.30
C GLN A 310 -17.59 -3.98 -12.14
N ALA A 311 -18.78 -4.15 -11.55
CA ALA A 311 -20.05 -3.91 -12.22
C ALA A 311 -21.10 -3.37 -11.24
N ALA A 312 -22.25 -2.92 -11.75
CA ALA A 312 -23.41 -2.65 -10.90
C ALA A 312 -23.82 -3.90 -10.11
N SER A 313 -24.14 -3.75 -8.82
CA SER A 313 -24.58 -4.87 -7.99
C SER A 313 -25.94 -5.43 -8.44
N SER A 314 -26.79 -4.58 -9.02
CA SER A 314 -28.07 -5.00 -9.58
C SER A 314 -27.88 -5.76 -10.90
N GLY A 315 -28.36 -7.01 -10.94
CA GLY A 315 -28.41 -7.83 -12.16
C GLY A 315 -27.07 -8.45 -12.59
N THR A 316 -26.03 -8.34 -11.76
CA THR A 316 -24.70 -8.96 -11.97
C THR A 316 -24.64 -10.34 -11.33
N GLU A 317 -24.24 -11.33 -12.12
CA GLU A 317 -23.96 -12.70 -11.67
C GLU A 317 -22.59 -13.15 -12.21
N TYR A 318 -21.58 -13.11 -11.35
CA TYR A 318 -20.24 -13.58 -11.72
C TYR A 318 -20.10 -15.10 -11.76
N ASN A 319 -21.00 -15.87 -11.12
CA ASN A 319 -20.83 -17.31 -10.91
C ASN A 319 -19.44 -17.68 -10.34
N ALA A 320 -18.91 -16.86 -9.44
CA ALA A 320 -17.50 -16.88 -9.04
C ALA A 320 -17.00 -18.25 -8.53
N SER A 321 -17.87 -19.09 -7.96
CA SER A 321 -17.49 -20.44 -7.49
C SER A 321 -17.39 -21.49 -8.60
N SER A 322 -17.91 -21.23 -9.79
CA SER A 322 -17.97 -22.18 -10.91
C SER A 322 -17.25 -21.71 -12.18
N LEU A 323 -16.53 -20.59 -12.11
CA LEU A 323 -15.63 -20.15 -13.17
C LEU A 323 -14.37 -21.03 -13.25
N ASN A 324 -13.78 -21.10 -14.44
CA ASN A 324 -12.52 -21.77 -14.69
C ASN A 324 -11.37 -20.78 -14.51
N TYR A 325 -10.69 -20.86 -13.37
CA TYR A 325 -9.58 -19.96 -13.07
C TYR A 325 -8.23 -20.55 -13.49
N SER A 326 -7.34 -19.71 -14.04
CA SER A 326 -5.96 -20.12 -14.33
C SER A 326 -4.97 -18.98 -14.17
N VAL A 327 -3.71 -19.29 -13.90
CA VAL A 327 -2.66 -18.27 -13.84
C VAL A 327 -1.41 -18.77 -14.55
N SER A 328 -0.90 -17.95 -15.47
CA SER A 328 0.33 -18.25 -16.19
C SER A 328 1.54 -17.67 -15.47
N GLY A 329 2.56 -18.51 -15.25
CA GLY A 329 3.80 -18.10 -14.59
C GLY A 329 3.78 -18.16 -13.06
N TYR A 330 2.78 -18.82 -12.45
CA TYR A 330 2.68 -19.06 -11.01
C TYR A 330 2.42 -20.55 -10.73
N ASN A 331 3.13 -21.13 -9.76
CA ASN A 331 2.97 -22.53 -9.36
C ASN A 331 1.86 -22.66 -8.31
N GLY A 332 0.61 -22.49 -8.75
CA GLY A 332 -0.57 -22.57 -7.91
C GLY A 332 -1.84 -22.39 -8.74
N ALA A 333 -2.91 -21.92 -8.12
CA ALA A 333 -4.16 -21.66 -8.81
C ALA A 333 -4.72 -20.28 -8.46
N LEU A 334 -5.88 -19.97 -9.00
CA LEU A 334 -6.68 -18.80 -8.67
C LEU A 334 -8.04 -19.25 -8.14
N LYS A 335 -8.62 -18.43 -7.26
CA LYS A 335 -10.00 -18.56 -6.79
C LYS A 335 -10.66 -17.20 -6.85
N GLY A 336 -11.89 -17.13 -7.35
CA GLY A 336 -12.66 -15.89 -7.34
C GLY A 336 -13.74 -15.84 -6.27
N ALA A 337 -14.11 -14.63 -5.89
CA ALA A 337 -15.23 -14.31 -5.03
C ALA A 337 -15.92 -13.03 -5.54
N ALA A 338 -17.24 -12.98 -5.41
CA ALA A 338 -17.99 -11.74 -5.54
C ALA A 338 -17.93 -10.99 -4.20
N VAL A 339 -17.47 -9.76 -4.22
CA VAL A 339 -17.35 -8.90 -3.02
C VAL A 339 -18.11 -7.60 -3.30
N THR A 340 -18.78 -7.05 -2.29
CA THR A 340 -19.35 -5.71 -2.40
C THR A 340 -18.21 -4.69 -2.45
N ASP A 341 -18.25 -3.76 -3.39
CA ASP A 341 -17.21 -2.75 -3.51
C ASP A 341 -17.19 -1.88 -2.24
N SER A 342 -15.98 -1.64 -1.71
CA SER A 342 -15.80 -0.97 -0.42
C SER A 342 -16.02 0.54 -0.50
N ALA A 343 -15.89 1.14 -1.69
CA ALA A 343 -16.10 2.57 -1.93
C ALA A 343 -17.55 2.88 -2.38
N ASP A 344 -18.20 1.97 -3.10
CA ASP A 344 -19.57 2.13 -3.60
C ASP A 344 -20.38 0.83 -3.47
N SER A 345 -21.24 0.75 -2.46
CA SER A 345 -22.13 -0.40 -2.23
C SER A 345 -23.12 -0.71 -3.37
N SER A 346 -23.31 0.21 -4.32
CA SER A 346 -24.09 -0.04 -5.54
C SER A 346 -23.31 -0.84 -6.60
N LYS A 347 -22.03 -1.13 -6.33
CA LYS A 347 -21.13 -1.90 -7.16
C LYS A 347 -20.74 -3.23 -6.49
N THR A 348 -20.31 -4.17 -7.30
CA THR A 348 -19.74 -5.44 -6.86
C THR A 348 -18.51 -5.78 -7.68
N ASP A 349 -17.50 -6.33 -7.01
CA ASP A 349 -16.21 -6.72 -7.56
C ASP A 349 -16.13 -8.24 -7.70
N LEU A 350 -15.61 -8.70 -8.84
CA LEU A 350 -15.03 -10.03 -8.95
C LEU A 350 -13.56 -9.93 -8.52
N VAL A 351 -13.27 -10.44 -7.33
CA VAL A 351 -11.92 -10.49 -6.77
C VAL A 351 -11.34 -11.87 -7.00
N VAL A 352 -10.16 -11.94 -7.62
CA VAL A 352 -9.39 -13.20 -7.74
C VAL A 352 -8.24 -13.21 -6.75
N THR A 353 -8.03 -14.35 -6.10
CA THR A 353 -6.99 -14.58 -5.09
C THR A 353 -6.06 -15.70 -5.57
N LEU A 354 -4.74 -15.48 -5.48
CA LEU A 354 -3.75 -16.51 -5.74
C LEU A 354 -3.74 -17.53 -4.60
N VAL A 355 -3.86 -18.81 -4.93
CA VAL A 355 -3.90 -19.91 -3.95
C VAL A 355 -2.73 -20.87 -4.17
N ALA A 356 -2.33 -21.58 -3.12
CA ALA A 356 -1.29 -22.60 -3.21
C ALA A 356 -1.62 -23.67 -4.26
N ALA A 357 -0.60 -24.35 -4.78
CA ALA A 357 -0.82 -25.58 -5.55
C ALA A 357 -1.58 -26.61 -4.70
N PRO A 358 -2.58 -27.33 -5.25
CA PRO A 358 -3.22 -28.44 -4.55
C PRO A 358 -2.18 -29.48 -4.13
N VAL A 359 -2.21 -29.89 -2.87
CA VAL A 359 -1.34 -30.97 -2.39
C VAL A 359 -2.10 -32.29 -2.43
N THR A 360 -1.48 -33.31 -3.01
CA THR A 360 -1.98 -34.69 -2.88
C THR A 360 -1.60 -35.18 -1.48
N PRO A 361 -2.55 -35.61 -0.64
CA PRO A 361 -2.23 -36.18 0.66
C PRO A 361 -1.30 -37.38 0.48
N THR A 362 -0.21 -37.42 1.23
CA THR A 362 0.64 -38.61 1.28
C THR A 362 -0.20 -39.78 1.77
N THR A 363 -0.21 -40.89 1.03
CA THR A 363 -0.90 -42.11 1.44
C THR A 363 -0.45 -42.48 2.86
N PRO A 364 -1.37 -42.61 3.84
CA PRO A 364 -1.01 -43.09 5.17
C PRO A 364 -0.29 -44.43 5.03
N THR A 365 0.87 -44.59 5.66
CA THR A 365 1.55 -45.88 5.70
C THR A 365 0.65 -46.87 6.44
N THR A 366 0.04 -47.80 5.72
CA THR A 366 -0.79 -48.87 6.28
C THR A 366 0.04 -49.67 7.29
N PRO A 367 -0.39 -49.82 8.56
CA PRO A 367 0.23 -50.77 9.48
C PRO A 367 0.10 -52.18 8.90
N THR A 368 1.22 -52.92 8.81
CA THR A 368 1.23 -54.29 8.30
C THR A 368 0.52 -55.24 9.27
N ASN A 369 -0.61 -55.84 8.86
CA ASN A 369 -0.93 -57.25 9.17
C ASN A 369 -2.06 -57.80 8.26
N PRO A 370 -2.19 -59.14 8.08
CA PRO A 370 -2.33 -59.75 6.76
C PRO A 370 -3.72 -60.33 6.46
N THR A 371 -3.95 -60.57 5.15
CA THR A 371 -4.96 -61.45 4.51
C THR A 371 -6.44 -61.09 4.78
N THR A 372 -7.33 -60.83 3.81
CA THR A 372 -7.50 -61.15 2.38
C THR A 372 -8.26 -60.00 1.68
N PRO A 373 -7.91 -59.56 0.44
CA PRO A 373 -8.65 -58.49 -0.23
C PRO A 373 -9.80 -59.00 -1.11
N VAL A 374 -11.00 -58.45 -0.93
CA VAL A 374 -11.97 -58.22 -2.02
C VAL A 374 -11.48 -57.02 -2.83
N THR A 375 -11.57 -57.06 -4.16
CA THR A 375 -11.16 -55.96 -5.06
C THR A 375 -12.08 -54.74 -4.88
N PRO A 376 -11.62 -53.62 -4.28
CA PRO A 376 -12.37 -52.38 -4.28
C PRO A 376 -12.07 -51.63 -5.59
N THR A 377 -13.05 -50.90 -6.11
CA THR A 377 -12.80 -49.88 -7.13
C THR A 377 -11.76 -48.88 -6.59
N THR A 378 -10.76 -48.53 -7.41
CA THR A 378 -9.70 -47.57 -7.04
C THR A 378 -10.31 -46.29 -6.49
N PRO A 379 -10.14 -45.98 -5.19
CA PRO A 379 -10.54 -44.69 -4.65
C PRO A 379 -9.71 -43.60 -5.33
N VAL A 380 -10.36 -42.62 -5.93
CA VAL A 380 -9.69 -41.36 -6.32
C VAL A 380 -9.12 -40.75 -5.04
N THR A 381 -7.80 -40.54 -4.98
CA THR A 381 -7.14 -39.89 -3.85
C THR A 381 -7.68 -38.46 -3.74
N PRO A 382 -8.36 -38.08 -2.65
CA PRO A 382 -8.88 -36.73 -2.50
C PRO A 382 -7.71 -35.74 -2.48
N THR A 383 -7.69 -34.75 -3.36
CA THR A 383 -6.76 -33.62 -3.26
C THR A 383 -7.36 -32.57 -2.34
N THR A 384 -6.59 -32.06 -1.38
CA THR A 384 -7.03 -30.94 -0.54
C THR A 384 -6.88 -29.64 -1.35
N PRO A 385 -7.89 -28.75 -1.38
CA PRO A 385 -7.74 -27.43 -2.01
C PRO A 385 -6.54 -26.68 -1.42
N GLY A 386 -5.76 -26.01 -2.29
CA GLY A 386 -4.66 -25.16 -1.84
C GLY A 386 -5.16 -24.02 -0.95
N SER A 387 -4.37 -23.65 0.07
CA SER A 387 -4.71 -22.53 0.94
C SER A 387 -4.67 -21.20 0.18
N SER A 388 -5.62 -20.30 0.49
CA SER A 388 -5.63 -18.91 0.05
C SER A 388 -4.90 -17.96 1.00
N ASP A 389 -4.48 -18.46 2.17
CA ASP A 389 -3.84 -17.62 3.17
C ASP A 389 -2.43 -17.23 2.70
N PRO A 390 -2.03 -15.95 2.82
CA PRO A 390 -0.68 -15.54 2.50
C PRO A 390 0.39 -16.35 3.25
N ILE A 391 1.50 -16.66 2.58
CA ILE A 391 2.65 -17.29 3.23
C ILE A 391 3.41 -16.22 4.01
N SER A 392 3.40 -16.31 5.34
CA SER A 392 4.17 -15.41 6.19
C SER A 392 5.53 -16.01 6.55
N PHE A 393 6.61 -15.30 6.20
CA PHE A 393 7.97 -15.64 6.62
C PHE A 393 8.39 -14.98 7.95
N ALA A 394 7.46 -14.29 8.63
CA ALA A 394 7.75 -13.60 9.88
C ALA A 394 8.17 -14.59 10.98
N THR A 395 9.26 -14.26 11.67
CA THR A 395 9.78 -15.06 12.79
C THR A 395 9.62 -14.36 14.13
N THR A 396 9.65 -13.02 14.17
CA THR A 396 9.48 -12.23 15.40
C THR A 396 8.01 -12.18 15.84
N SER A 397 7.77 -12.05 17.14
CA SER A 397 6.41 -12.02 17.70
C SER A 397 5.59 -10.85 17.16
N GLY A 398 6.15 -9.64 17.12
CA GLY A 398 5.45 -8.45 16.64
C GLY A 398 5.00 -8.58 15.18
N ALA A 399 5.88 -9.10 14.32
CA ALA A 399 5.58 -9.30 12.91
C ALA A 399 4.54 -10.39 12.67
N LYS A 400 4.64 -11.52 13.39
CA LYS A 400 3.63 -12.58 13.33
C LYS A 400 2.24 -12.08 13.70
N SER A 401 2.12 -11.31 14.78
CA SER A 401 0.83 -10.76 15.22
C SER A 401 0.26 -9.76 14.21
N ALA A 402 1.08 -8.82 13.72
CA ALA A 402 0.62 -7.82 12.76
C ALA A 402 0.12 -8.47 11.46
N PHE A 403 0.85 -9.46 10.92
CA PHE A 403 0.41 -10.20 9.74
C PHE A 403 -0.77 -11.11 10.00
N ALA A 404 -0.88 -11.73 11.18
CA ALA A 404 -2.05 -12.52 11.54
C ALA A 404 -3.33 -11.66 11.54
N GLY A 405 -3.25 -10.41 12.00
CA GLY A 405 -4.34 -9.44 11.87
C GLY A 405 -4.59 -9.06 10.42
N LEU A 406 -3.57 -8.55 9.72
CA LEU A 406 -3.69 -8.05 8.35
C LEU A 406 -4.26 -9.11 7.38
N PHE A 407 -3.78 -10.35 7.47
CA PHE A 407 -4.17 -11.41 6.54
C PHE A 407 -5.57 -11.98 6.76
N ASN A 408 -6.26 -11.57 7.83
CA ASN A 408 -7.69 -11.84 8.03
C ASN A 408 -8.60 -10.86 7.28
N TYR A 409 -8.05 -9.85 6.59
CA TYR A 409 -8.83 -8.82 5.90
C TYR A 409 -9.66 -9.38 4.73
N PRO A 410 -11.01 -9.37 4.78
CA PRO A 410 -11.84 -9.99 3.75
C PRO A 410 -12.29 -9.03 2.63
N GLY A 411 -12.13 -7.72 2.80
CA GLY A 411 -12.71 -6.70 1.92
C GLY A 411 -11.81 -6.26 0.76
N THR A 412 -12.21 -5.17 0.09
CA THR A 412 -11.55 -4.56 -1.09
C THR A 412 -11.18 -3.09 -0.89
N ASP A 413 -11.09 -2.61 0.35
CA ASP A 413 -10.64 -1.26 0.65
C ASP A 413 -9.27 -1.01 0.03
N ALA A 414 -9.20 0.07 -0.75
CA ALA A 414 -8.05 0.46 -1.56
C ALA A 414 -6.74 0.36 -0.77
N SER A 415 -6.77 0.97 0.40
CA SER A 415 -5.62 1.22 1.24
C SER A 415 -5.19 -0.09 1.91
N LEU A 416 -6.14 -0.87 2.44
CA LEU A 416 -5.82 -2.17 3.07
C LEU A 416 -5.37 -3.23 2.08
N LEU A 417 -5.97 -3.29 0.90
CA LEU A 417 -5.60 -4.28 -0.10
C LEU A 417 -4.18 -4.04 -0.60
N ASN A 418 -3.76 -2.77 -0.68
CA ASN A 418 -2.40 -2.38 -1.02
C ASN A 418 -1.37 -2.95 -0.01
N VAL A 419 -1.51 -2.61 1.28
CA VAL A 419 -0.61 -3.12 2.34
C VAL A 419 -0.69 -4.64 2.49
N PHE A 420 -1.87 -5.24 2.29
CA PHE A 420 -2.08 -6.68 2.29
C PHE A 420 -1.29 -7.37 1.16
N ASN A 421 -1.42 -6.88 -0.08
CA ASN A 421 -0.78 -7.48 -1.25
C ASN A 421 0.75 -7.31 -1.21
N ALA A 422 1.23 -6.15 -0.77
CA ALA A 422 2.65 -5.91 -0.55
C ALA A 422 3.22 -6.85 0.53
N SER A 423 2.50 -7.04 1.64
CA SER A 423 2.90 -7.95 2.72
C SER A 423 2.90 -9.43 2.29
N ALA A 424 1.91 -9.85 1.50
CA ALA A 424 1.82 -11.20 0.95
C ALA A 424 2.96 -11.52 -0.04
N ALA A 425 3.53 -10.51 -0.69
CA ALA A 425 4.62 -10.65 -1.66
C ALA A 425 6.02 -10.77 -1.03
N LEU A 426 6.15 -10.62 0.29
CA LEU A 426 7.44 -10.68 0.97
C LEU A 426 7.98 -12.12 0.98
N GLY A 427 9.07 -12.35 0.26
CA GLY A 427 9.60 -13.71 0.03
C GLY A 427 10.64 -14.21 1.03
N ASN A 428 10.96 -13.47 2.10
CA ASN A 428 11.98 -13.88 3.07
C ASN A 428 11.72 -13.32 4.48
N SER A 429 12.35 -13.94 5.47
CA SER A 429 12.12 -13.63 6.89
C SER A 429 12.61 -12.23 7.30
N ALA A 430 13.71 -11.74 6.73
CA ALA A 430 14.23 -10.40 7.06
C ALA A 430 13.24 -9.31 6.61
N ALA A 431 12.76 -9.39 5.37
CA ALA A 431 11.77 -8.45 4.84
C ALA A 431 10.43 -8.55 5.59
N ALA A 432 9.97 -9.77 5.88
CA ALA A 432 8.75 -10.02 6.65
C ALA A 432 8.84 -9.49 8.09
N ASN A 433 9.97 -9.68 8.78
CA ASN A 433 10.19 -9.15 10.11
C ASN A 433 10.22 -7.62 10.12
N ARG A 434 10.91 -6.99 9.16
CA ARG A 434 10.95 -5.52 9.05
C ARG A 434 9.57 -4.94 8.81
N ALA A 435 8.84 -5.45 7.81
CA ALA A 435 7.49 -5.00 7.49
C ALA A 435 6.55 -5.20 8.69
N GLY A 436 6.55 -6.39 9.30
CA GLY A 436 5.69 -6.67 10.45
C GLY A 436 6.06 -5.87 11.71
N ALA A 437 7.34 -5.55 11.93
CA ALA A 437 7.78 -4.66 13.01
C ALA A 437 7.29 -3.21 12.78
N GLN A 438 7.29 -2.74 11.54
CA GLN A 438 6.78 -1.41 11.18
C GLN A 438 5.24 -1.33 11.21
N LEU A 439 4.55 -2.41 10.87
CA LEU A 439 3.08 -2.51 10.94
C LEU A 439 2.56 -2.75 12.37
N SER A 440 3.44 -3.03 13.32
CA SER A 440 3.11 -3.24 14.73
C SER A 440 3.33 -1.97 15.56
N PRO A 441 2.45 -1.65 16.53
CA PRO A 441 2.68 -0.53 17.43
C PRO A 441 3.68 -0.87 18.56
N ALA A 442 4.12 -2.13 18.69
CA ALA A 442 4.87 -2.62 19.86
C ALA A 442 6.14 -1.83 20.18
N ALA A 443 6.95 -1.50 19.17
CA ALA A 443 8.19 -0.75 19.36
C ALA A 443 7.90 0.67 19.86
N MET A 444 6.96 1.38 19.23
CA MET A 444 6.59 2.74 19.62
C MET A 444 5.92 2.78 20.99
N ALA A 445 5.01 1.84 21.28
CA ALA A 445 4.36 1.74 22.59
C ALA A 445 5.38 1.48 23.70
N SER A 446 6.34 0.58 23.47
CA SER A 446 7.42 0.28 24.42
C SER A 446 8.32 1.49 24.65
N ALA A 447 8.73 2.17 23.58
CA ALA A 447 9.61 3.34 23.65
C ALA A 447 8.88 4.51 24.34
N ALA A 448 7.61 4.76 24.01
CA ALA A 448 6.80 5.79 24.66
C ALA A 448 6.63 5.56 26.16
N ALA A 449 6.29 4.33 26.59
CA ALA A 449 6.12 4.00 28.00
C ALA A 449 7.42 4.16 28.80
N LYS A 450 8.55 3.67 28.26
CA LYS A 450 9.86 3.77 28.93
C LYS A 450 10.36 5.22 28.97
N ALA A 451 10.28 5.94 27.86
CA ALA A 451 10.70 7.34 27.75
C ALA A 451 9.88 8.28 28.64
N SER A 452 8.58 8.00 28.87
CA SER A 452 7.75 8.76 29.82
C SER A 452 8.24 8.65 31.26
N SER A 453 8.84 7.52 31.65
CA SER A 453 9.32 7.30 33.02
C SER A 453 10.63 8.00 33.34
N ALA A 454 11.49 8.26 32.34
CA ALA A 454 12.80 8.88 32.53
C ALA A 454 12.75 10.27 33.19
N PRO A 455 11.96 11.26 32.69
CA PRO A 455 11.85 12.56 33.36
C PRO A 455 11.18 12.45 34.74
N THR A 456 10.24 11.52 34.93
CA THR A 456 9.61 11.29 36.24
C THR A 456 10.63 10.79 37.28
N ASN A 457 11.53 9.87 36.90
CA ASN A 457 12.61 9.42 37.78
C ASN A 457 13.61 10.55 38.08
N ALA A 458 13.88 11.42 37.11
CA ALA A 458 14.71 12.61 37.33
C ALA A 458 14.08 13.56 38.37
N VAL A 459 12.75 13.74 38.34
CA VAL A 459 12.02 14.51 39.36
C VAL A 459 12.11 13.84 40.75
N LEU A 460 11.94 12.52 40.84
CA LEU A 460 12.09 11.79 42.11
C LEU A 460 13.51 11.93 42.68
N ASN A 461 14.54 11.77 41.85
CA ASN A 461 15.93 11.98 42.25
C ASN A 461 16.16 13.39 42.79
N VAL A 462 15.55 14.39 42.15
CA VAL A 462 15.58 15.77 42.61
C VAL A 462 14.92 15.93 43.99
N ILE A 463 13.79 15.26 44.26
CA ILE A 463 13.12 15.30 45.58
C ILE A 463 14.02 14.66 46.65
N SER A 464 14.56 13.47 46.40
CA SER A 464 15.48 12.79 47.35
C SER A 464 16.72 13.64 47.64
N GLN A 465 17.28 14.28 46.61
CA GLN A 465 18.42 15.20 46.79
C GLN A 465 18.04 16.47 47.55
N ARG A 466 16.82 16.99 47.35
CA ARG A 466 16.32 18.13 48.14
C ARG A 466 16.32 17.77 49.62
N ALA A 467 15.83 16.58 49.96
CA ALA A 467 15.83 16.06 51.32
C ALA A 467 17.24 15.93 51.91
N ASP A 468 18.20 15.42 51.14
CA ASP A 468 19.60 15.29 51.55
C ASP A 468 20.26 16.64 51.87
N VAL A 469 20.08 17.66 51.02
CA VAL A 469 20.61 19.01 51.28
C VAL A 469 20.02 19.61 52.56
N MET A 470 18.78 19.27 52.94
CA MET A 470 18.19 19.77 54.18
C MET A 470 18.76 19.10 55.41
N ARG A 471 19.10 17.82 55.35
CA ARG A 471 19.74 17.08 56.44
C ARG A 471 21.16 17.55 56.73
N GLN A 472 21.83 18.12 55.73
CA GLN A 472 23.20 18.62 55.82
C GLN A 472 23.31 20.09 56.27
N ALA A 473 22.23 20.88 56.18
CA ALA A 473 22.26 22.27 56.62
C ALA A 473 22.34 22.35 58.16
N PRO A 474 23.26 23.15 58.75
CA PRO A 474 23.35 23.27 60.20
C PRO A 474 22.03 23.77 60.78
N ALA A 475 21.48 23.03 61.76
CA ALA A 475 20.40 23.53 62.60
C ALA A 475 20.96 24.66 63.50
N SER A 476 21.02 25.89 62.99
CA SER A 476 21.28 27.04 63.86
C SER A 476 20.02 27.32 64.67
N GLY A 477 19.89 26.64 65.80
CA GLY A 477 18.98 27.05 66.85
C GLY A 477 19.35 28.46 67.31
N ILE A 478 18.61 29.46 66.85
CA ILE A 478 18.48 30.73 67.54
C ILE A 478 17.06 30.77 68.10
N ALA A 479 16.99 30.61 69.41
CA ALA A 479 15.81 30.85 70.21
C ALA A 479 15.46 32.35 70.17
N THR A 480 14.69 32.77 69.18
CA THR A 480 13.87 33.98 69.24
C THR A 480 12.47 33.57 68.86
N GLY A 481 11.63 33.32 69.87
CA GLY A 481 10.33 32.70 69.68
C GLY A 481 9.41 33.47 68.74
N GLU A 482 9.34 33.03 67.48
CA GLU A 482 8.19 33.07 66.57
C GLU A 482 8.28 31.86 65.61
N SER A 483 7.36 30.89 65.79
CA SER A 483 6.87 29.78 64.93
C SER A 483 7.80 28.92 64.04
N ASP A 484 7.75 27.60 64.28
CA ASP A 484 8.33 26.41 63.59
C ASP A 484 8.05 26.21 62.07
N SER A 485 7.83 27.26 61.25
CA SER A 485 7.41 27.13 59.85
C SER A 485 8.26 27.95 58.87
N ASP A 486 9.50 27.50 58.63
CA ASP A 486 10.36 28.04 57.56
C ASP A 486 9.94 27.49 56.19
N ILE A 487 9.18 28.32 55.45
CA ILE A 487 8.79 28.06 54.07
C ILE A 487 9.98 28.36 53.14
N ALA A 488 10.38 27.38 52.33
CA ALA A 488 11.42 27.52 51.32
C ALA A 488 10.86 27.29 49.91
N VAL A 489 11.30 28.10 48.95
CA VAL A 489 10.99 27.95 47.53
C VAL A 489 12.25 27.56 46.78
N TRP A 490 12.15 26.60 45.86
CA TRP A 490 13.28 26.11 45.10
C TRP A 490 12.88 25.70 43.69
N GLY A 491 13.86 25.68 42.79
CA GLY A 491 13.65 25.27 41.40
C GLY A 491 14.88 24.56 40.84
N ARG A 492 14.65 23.67 39.87
CA ARG A 492 15.72 22.93 39.19
C ARG A 492 15.46 22.76 37.70
N GLY A 493 16.57 22.70 36.95
CA GLY A 493 16.59 22.18 35.60
C GLY A 493 17.26 20.82 35.55
N PHE A 494 16.73 19.92 34.74
CA PHE A 494 17.28 18.59 34.51
C PHE A 494 17.25 18.24 33.02
N GLY A 495 18.13 17.34 32.62
CA GLY A 495 18.11 16.76 31.27
C GLY A 495 18.95 15.52 31.19
N GLY A 496 18.74 14.74 30.14
CA GLY A 496 19.46 13.50 29.94
C GLY A 496 19.15 12.83 28.61
N VAL A 497 19.88 11.75 28.39
CA VAL A 497 19.73 10.84 27.26
C VAL A 497 19.60 9.42 27.79
N ALA A 498 18.85 8.58 27.08
CA ALA A 498 18.73 7.16 27.37
C ALA A 498 18.66 6.39 26.06
N SER A 499 19.44 5.31 25.97
CA SER A 499 19.48 4.42 24.82
C SER A 499 19.08 3.01 25.24
N GLN A 500 18.35 2.34 24.36
CA GLN A 500 18.05 0.92 24.51
C GLN A 500 18.26 0.20 23.20
N ASP A 501 19.10 -0.83 23.19
CA ASP A 501 19.25 -1.71 22.04
C ASP A 501 18.02 -2.63 21.87
N GLN A 502 17.97 -3.36 20.76
CA GLN A 502 16.93 -4.36 20.52
C GLN A 502 16.83 -5.35 21.68
N ARG A 503 15.60 -5.60 22.16
CA ARG A 503 15.34 -6.52 23.27
C ARG A 503 13.99 -7.23 23.09
N ASP A 504 13.98 -8.55 23.35
CA ASP A 504 12.82 -9.43 23.15
C ASP A 504 12.21 -9.29 21.72
N ASP A 505 13.07 -9.20 20.70
CA ASP A 505 12.70 -8.97 19.28
C ASP A 505 11.94 -7.66 18.99
N ILE A 506 12.01 -6.69 19.91
CA ILE A 506 11.49 -5.34 19.73
C ILE A 506 12.64 -4.38 19.47
N SER A 507 12.50 -3.60 18.40
CA SER A 507 13.42 -2.54 18.00
C SER A 507 13.78 -1.61 19.16
N GLY A 508 15.04 -1.16 19.17
CA GLY A 508 15.56 -0.23 20.16
C GLY A 508 15.09 1.22 19.95
N TYR A 509 15.56 2.12 20.82
CA TYR A 509 15.30 3.55 20.72
C TYR A 509 16.39 4.39 21.38
N ASP A 510 16.50 5.64 20.94
CA ASP A 510 17.28 6.70 21.59
C ASP A 510 16.30 7.79 22.07
N ALA A 511 16.41 8.17 23.34
CA ALA A 511 15.56 9.18 23.96
C ALA A 511 16.40 10.34 24.50
N ARG A 512 15.93 11.56 24.29
CA ARG A 512 16.46 12.79 24.89
C ARG A 512 15.36 13.50 25.64
N PHE A 513 15.62 13.89 26.89
CA PHE A 513 14.64 14.59 27.71
C PHE A 513 15.26 15.79 28.42
N GLY A 514 14.43 16.78 28.70
CA GLY A 514 14.81 17.97 29.44
C GLY A 514 13.59 18.65 30.05
N GLY A 515 13.77 19.23 31.23
CA GLY A 515 12.66 19.80 31.98
C GLY A 515 13.07 20.77 33.07
N LEU A 516 12.04 21.40 33.62
CA LEU A 516 12.13 22.34 34.73
C LEU A 516 11.09 21.95 35.78
N LEU A 517 11.42 22.21 37.04
CA LEU A 517 10.50 22.04 38.16
C LEU A 517 10.64 23.18 39.15
N ILE A 518 9.54 23.46 39.85
CA ILE A 518 9.46 24.46 40.92
C ILE A 518 8.71 23.82 42.07
N GLY A 519 9.26 23.94 43.28
CA GLY A 519 8.70 23.40 44.50
C GLY A 519 8.73 24.38 45.66
N ALA A 520 7.88 24.10 46.64
CA ALA A 520 7.89 24.75 47.94
C ALA A 520 7.72 23.71 49.05
N ASP A 521 8.40 23.92 50.16
CA ASP A 521 8.31 23.05 51.35
C ASP A 521 8.41 23.86 52.64
N ALA A 522 7.79 23.35 53.70
CA ALA A 522 7.79 23.97 55.03
C ALA A 522 8.15 22.93 56.10
N ALA A 523 8.94 23.35 57.09
CA ALA A 523 9.05 22.59 58.33
C ALA A 523 7.70 22.60 59.04
N VAL A 524 7.24 21.43 59.48
CA VAL A 524 6.01 21.26 60.28
C VAL A 524 6.39 20.91 61.73
N SER A 525 7.56 20.32 61.91
CA SER A 525 8.23 20.13 63.19
C SER A 525 9.74 20.10 62.96
N GLU A 526 10.53 20.02 64.04
CA GLU A 526 11.99 19.82 63.97
C GLU A 526 12.41 18.58 63.16
N ARG A 527 11.50 17.62 62.94
CA ARG A 527 11.77 16.34 62.28
C ARG A 527 10.98 16.10 61.00
N LEU A 528 9.93 16.87 60.73
CA LEU A 528 9.04 16.64 59.61
C LEU A 528 8.97 17.88 58.72
N ARG A 529 9.26 17.68 57.43
CA ARG A 529 9.08 18.68 56.38
C ARG A 529 8.09 18.15 55.34
N LEU A 530 7.15 19.00 54.95
CA LEU A 530 6.16 18.69 53.92
C LEU A 530 6.34 19.67 52.76
N GLY A 531 6.21 19.18 51.53
CA GLY A 531 6.33 20.01 50.36
C GLY A 531 5.56 19.51 49.15
N GLY A 532 5.46 20.37 48.15
CA GLY A 532 4.89 20.07 46.87
C GLY A 532 5.68 20.71 45.75
N LEU A 533 5.60 20.13 44.55
CA LEU A 533 6.22 20.68 43.36
C LEU A 533 5.40 20.44 42.11
N THR A 534 5.63 21.27 41.10
CA THR A 534 5.18 21.03 39.74
C THR A 534 6.36 20.94 38.78
N SER A 535 6.22 20.15 37.72
CA SER A 535 7.27 19.92 36.73
C SER A 535 6.72 19.96 35.30
N TYR A 536 7.57 20.40 34.37
CA TYR A 536 7.33 20.31 32.93
C TYR A 536 8.55 19.69 32.26
N ALA A 537 8.34 18.69 31.40
CA ALA A 537 9.41 18.06 30.64
C ALA A 537 9.00 17.78 29.19
N GLY A 538 9.95 17.97 28.28
CA GLY A 538 9.86 17.49 26.90
C GLY A 538 10.76 16.27 26.71
N THR A 539 10.26 15.25 26.02
CA THR A 539 11.03 14.06 25.63
C THR A 539 10.85 13.83 24.13
N ALA A 540 11.96 13.60 23.42
CA ALA A 540 11.95 13.18 22.03
C ALA A 540 12.62 11.81 21.93
N VAL A 541 12.00 10.92 21.15
CA VAL A 541 12.41 9.53 20.97
C VAL A 541 12.54 9.25 19.48
N ASP A 542 13.67 8.69 19.09
CA ASP A 542 13.95 8.19 17.75
C ASP A 542 14.11 6.66 17.84
N ASN A 543 13.28 5.90 17.11
CA ASN A 543 13.39 4.44 17.10
C ASN A 543 14.54 3.97 16.20
N THR A 544 15.12 2.81 16.52
CA THR A 544 16.22 2.19 15.77
C THR A 544 15.81 0.84 15.19
N GLY A 545 16.74 0.10 14.56
CA GLY A 545 16.46 -1.21 13.97
C GLY A 545 15.41 -1.16 12.85
N ASP A 546 14.50 -2.14 12.83
CA ASP A 546 13.47 -2.26 11.78
C ASP A 546 12.46 -1.10 11.79
N ASN A 547 12.35 -0.36 12.91
CA ASN A 547 11.49 0.80 13.07
C ASN A 547 12.22 2.14 12.89
N SER A 548 13.43 2.13 12.36
CA SER A 548 14.18 3.35 12.07
C SER A 548 13.35 4.34 11.24
N GLY A 549 13.43 5.63 11.60
CA GLY A 549 12.61 6.70 11.02
C GLY A 549 11.36 7.03 11.85
N SER A 550 10.84 6.09 12.63
CA SER A 550 9.69 6.33 13.53
C SER A 550 10.09 7.16 14.76
N LYS A 551 9.20 8.03 15.22
CA LYS A 551 9.46 9.02 16.28
C LYS A 551 8.32 9.14 17.29
N VAL A 552 8.68 9.48 18.53
CA VAL A 552 7.72 9.86 19.58
C VAL A 552 8.15 11.17 20.23
N ASN A 553 7.24 12.12 20.35
CA ASN A 553 7.42 13.33 21.14
C ASN A 553 6.44 13.32 22.32
N ILE A 554 6.94 13.60 23.51
CA ILE A 554 6.17 13.52 24.76
C ILE A 554 6.31 14.85 25.50
N LYS A 555 5.19 15.43 25.89
CA LYS A 555 5.13 16.57 26.82
C LYS A 555 4.53 16.10 28.12
N SER A 556 5.24 16.30 29.22
CA SER A 556 4.86 15.79 30.55
C SER A 556 4.65 16.96 31.51
N TRP A 557 3.52 16.96 32.22
CA TRP A 557 3.19 17.90 33.29
C TRP A 557 2.97 17.14 34.59
N GLY A 558 3.83 17.35 35.57
CA GLY A 558 3.78 16.64 36.85
C GLY A 558 3.35 17.51 38.01
N LEU A 559 2.62 16.92 38.96
CA LEU A 559 2.32 17.46 40.27
C LEU A 559 2.71 16.42 41.33
N PHE A 560 3.55 16.82 42.28
CA PHE A 560 4.09 15.93 43.30
C PHE A 560 3.92 16.52 44.69
N GLY A 561 3.70 15.65 45.67
CA GLY A 561 3.80 15.95 47.10
C GLY A 561 4.87 15.07 47.73
N TYR A 562 5.58 15.60 48.72
CA TYR A 562 6.60 14.85 49.43
C TYR A 562 6.64 15.18 50.92
N ALA A 563 7.14 14.23 51.70
CA ALA A 563 7.36 14.33 53.13
C ALA A 563 8.76 13.80 53.46
N ASN A 564 9.52 14.55 54.25
CA ASN A 564 10.84 14.16 54.72
C ASN A 564 10.81 14.09 56.25
N TYR A 565 11.11 12.93 56.80
CA TYR A 565 11.15 12.68 58.24
C TYR A 565 12.57 12.35 58.67
N ASP A 566 13.16 13.19 59.52
CA ASP A 566 14.49 13.01 60.10
C ASP A 566 14.37 12.50 61.54
N ALA A 567 14.78 11.25 61.76
CA ALA A 567 14.57 10.53 63.01
C ALA A 567 15.88 10.27 63.78
N GLN A 568 17.01 10.82 63.32
CA GLN A 568 18.36 10.73 63.89
C GLN A 568 18.72 9.40 64.60
N PRO A 569 19.59 8.54 64.03
CA PRO A 569 20.40 8.79 62.85
C PRO A 569 19.64 8.56 61.53
N TRP A 570 18.58 7.75 61.50
CA TRP A 570 17.92 7.38 60.25
C TRP A 570 16.93 8.43 59.74
N PHE A 571 16.64 8.40 58.44
CA PHE A 571 15.62 9.23 57.81
C PHE A 571 14.65 8.42 56.96
N PHE A 572 13.49 9.00 56.66
CA PHE A 572 12.53 8.47 55.69
C PHE A 572 11.98 9.59 54.81
N ASP A 573 12.06 9.37 53.50
CA ASP A 573 11.54 10.26 52.47
C ASP A 573 10.39 9.57 51.74
N LEU A 574 9.25 10.23 51.65
CA LEU A 574 8.08 9.78 50.91
C LEU A 574 7.76 10.79 49.82
N SER A 575 7.53 10.31 48.60
CA SER A 575 7.11 11.10 47.45
C SER A 575 5.92 10.45 46.78
N THR A 576 4.96 11.25 46.34
CA THR A 576 3.81 10.83 45.55
C THR A 576 3.57 11.83 44.44
N GLY A 577 3.12 11.37 43.27
CA GLY A 577 2.89 12.26 42.15
C GLY A 577 1.91 11.73 41.10
N VAL A 578 1.37 12.68 40.35
CA VAL A 578 0.57 12.45 39.16
C VAL A 578 1.19 13.21 38.00
N VAL A 579 1.38 12.55 36.88
CA VAL A 579 1.98 13.14 35.67
C VAL A 579 1.03 12.92 34.49
N HIS A 580 0.61 14.01 33.86
CA HIS A 580 -0.11 13.98 32.60
C HIS A 580 0.90 14.01 31.45
N HIS A 581 0.78 13.09 30.51
CA HIS A 581 1.62 12.97 29.32
C HIS A 581 0.78 13.21 28.08
N ARG A 582 1.27 14.04 27.16
CA ARG A 582 0.72 14.17 25.80
C ARG A 582 1.71 13.64 24.79
N TYR A 583 1.30 12.63 24.04
CA TYR A 583 2.09 11.92 23.05
C TYR A 583 1.75 12.41 21.65
N GLN A 584 2.79 12.56 20.82
CA GLN A 584 2.69 12.71 19.38
C GLN A 584 3.60 11.66 18.74
N THR A 585 3.02 10.75 17.98
CA THR A 585 3.71 9.64 17.32
C THR A 585 3.72 9.83 15.82
N ASN A 586 4.83 9.44 15.19
CA ASN A 586 4.94 9.31 13.74
C ASN A 586 5.61 7.95 13.46
N ARG A 587 4.87 7.03 12.84
CA ARG A 587 5.31 5.69 12.49
C ARG A 587 5.66 5.66 11.01
N HIS A 588 6.96 5.58 10.74
CA HIS A 588 7.49 5.44 9.40
C HIS A 588 7.39 3.99 8.95
N ILE A 589 6.76 3.77 7.80
CA ILE A 589 6.52 2.45 7.23
C ILE A 589 7.08 2.47 5.81
N ASP A 590 8.06 1.64 5.57
CA ASP A 590 8.75 1.54 4.30
C ASP A 590 9.25 0.12 4.16
N PHE A 591 8.67 -0.65 3.26
CA PHE A 591 9.14 -1.98 2.88
C PHE A 591 8.82 -2.26 1.42
N THR A 592 9.37 -3.33 0.85
CA THR A 592 9.18 -3.63 -0.57
C THR A 592 7.69 -3.68 -0.94
N GLY A 593 7.27 -2.82 -1.87
CA GLY A 593 5.89 -2.72 -2.35
C GLY A 593 4.98 -1.80 -1.53
N PHE A 594 5.45 -1.18 -0.45
CA PHE A 594 4.63 -0.31 0.39
C PHE A 594 5.42 0.80 1.09
N ASN A 595 4.87 2.02 1.09
CA ASN A 595 5.35 3.12 1.92
C ASN A 595 4.19 3.86 2.58
N GLY A 596 4.40 4.44 3.75
CA GLY A 596 3.37 5.15 4.49
C GLY A 596 3.90 5.85 5.74
N GLU A 597 3.13 6.81 6.23
CA GLU A 597 3.46 7.64 7.40
C GLU A 597 2.23 7.77 8.30
N ALA A 598 2.18 6.98 9.38
CA ALA A 598 1.04 6.99 10.29
C ALA A 598 1.28 7.96 11.46
N ASN A 599 0.38 8.91 11.66
CA ASN A 599 0.52 9.93 12.70
C ASN A 599 -0.52 9.72 13.81
N GLY A 600 -0.09 9.74 15.06
CA GLY A 600 -0.96 9.59 16.23
C GLY A 600 -0.80 10.72 17.24
N ALA A 601 -1.87 11.02 17.97
CA ALA A 601 -1.85 11.94 19.09
C ALA A 601 -2.79 11.45 20.18
N PHE A 602 -2.30 11.35 21.41
CA PHE A 602 -3.05 10.82 22.54
C PHE A 602 -2.47 11.27 23.87
N ASP A 603 -3.23 11.06 24.94
CA ASP A 603 -2.85 11.43 26.30
C ASP A 603 -2.60 10.19 27.17
N GLY A 604 -2.01 10.41 28.34
CA GLY A 604 -1.79 9.37 29.33
C GLY A 604 -1.55 9.94 30.71
N MET A 605 -1.81 9.12 31.73
CA MET A 605 -1.70 9.48 33.14
C MET A 605 -0.79 8.51 33.86
N GLN A 606 0.23 9.04 34.52
CA GLN A 606 1.13 8.29 35.40
C GLN A 606 0.84 8.64 36.85
N TYR A 607 0.75 7.62 37.69
CA TYR A 607 0.67 7.71 39.15
C TYR A 607 1.92 7.07 39.73
N ILE A 608 2.59 7.74 40.66
CA ILE A 608 3.83 7.25 41.25
C ILE A 608 3.88 7.49 42.75
N VAL A 609 4.38 6.50 43.48
CA VAL A 609 4.66 6.56 44.91
C VAL A 609 6.05 6.00 45.15
N ALA A 610 6.92 6.76 45.80
CA ALA A 610 8.28 6.36 46.12
C ALA A 610 8.58 6.61 47.59
N GLY A 611 9.14 5.62 48.27
CA GLY A 611 9.61 5.71 49.65
C GLY A 611 11.08 5.34 49.74
N GLN A 612 11.87 6.09 50.48
CA GLN A 612 13.30 5.84 50.69
C GLN A 612 13.66 6.03 52.16
N THR A 613 14.54 5.18 52.68
CA THR A 613 15.12 5.32 54.02
C THR A 613 16.63 5.18 53.95
N GLY A 614 17.35 5.82 54.87
CA GLY A 614 18.79 5.68 54.98
C GLY A 614 19.29 5.80 56.41
N TYR A 615 20.50 5.28 56.66
CA TYR A 615 21.15 5.29 57.98
C TYR A 615 22.55 5.89 57.86
N PRO A 616 22.74 7.20 58.09
CA PRO A 616 24.03 7.88 58.02
C PRO A 616 24.98 7.37 59.11
N LEU A 617 26.17 6.91 58.71
CA LEU A 617 27.25 6.45 59.58
C LEU A 617 28.42 7.43 59.47
N GLN A 618 28.71 8.15 60.55
CA GLN A 618 29.90 9.01 60.61
C GLN A 618 31.17 8.14 60.65
N LEU A 619 32.12 8.39 59.74
CA LEU A 619 33.39 7.66 59.67
C LEU A 619 34.51 8.44 60.38
N GLY A 620 34.81 8.05 61.63
CA GLY A 620 35.90 8.61 62.43
C GLY A 620 35.70 10.07 62.87
N ALA A 621 36.79 10.76 63.21
CA ALA A 621 36.79 12.20 63.54
C ALA A 621 36.84 13.11 62.29
N SER A 622 36.53 12.54 61.11
CA SER A 622 36.50 13.26 59.83
C SER A 622 35.06 13.62 59.49
N ASP A 623 34.85 14.73 58.76
CA ASP A 623 33.56 15.16 58.24
C ASP A 623 33.09 14.28 57.05
N THR A 624 33.26 12.95 57.18
CA THR A 624 32.90 11.93 56.20
C THR A 624 31.74 11.09 56.70
N THR A 625 30.71 10.94 55.86
CA THR A 625 29.51 10.14 56.19
C THR A 625 29.27 9.08 55.12
N LEU A 626 29.05 7.84 55.56
CA LEU A 626 28.61 6.73 54.72
C LEU A 626 27.16 6.38 55.05
N THR A 627 26.26 6.46 54.07
CA THR A 627 24.83 6.24 54.25
C THR A 627 24.38 5.08 53.37
N PRO A 628 24.09 3.89 53.95
CA PRO A 628 23.28 2.88 53.30
C PRO A 628 21.85 3.38 53.13
N ILE A 629 21.29 3.14 51.95
CA ILE A 629 19.98 3.61 51.52
C ILE A 629 19.19 2.43 50.96
N ALA A 630 17.92 2.32 51.33
CA ALA A 630 16.96 1.40 50.75
C ALA A 630 15.72 2.17 50.27
N GLY A 631 15.25 1.87 49.06
CA GLY A 631 14.10 2.53 48.44
C GLY A 631 13.13 1.55 47.81
N LEU A 632 11.88 1.97 47.69
CA LEU A 632 10.82 1.27 46.98
C LEU A 632 9.99 2.28 46.17
N THR A 633 9.82 2.02 44.88
CA THR A 633 9.03 2.86 43.98
C THR A 633 7.96 2.02 43.29
N TYR A 634 6.70 2.44 43.39
CA TYR A 634 5.58 1.85 42.66
C TYR A 634 4.99 2.87 41.69
N SER A 635 4.77 2.48 40.44
CA SER A 635 4.16 3.36 39.44
C SER A 635 3.18 2.63 38.52
N ILE A 636 2.14 3.36 38.12
CA ILE A 636 1.13 2.92 37.15
C ILE A 636 1.10 3.99 36.05
N LEU A 637 1.28 3.58 34.80
CA LEU A 637 1.11 4.42 33.61
C LEU A 637 -0.08 3.91 32.80
N ARG A 638 -1.10 4.74 32.63
CA ARG A 638 -2.21 4.49 31.71
C ARG A 638 -2.05 5.36 30.48
N GLN A 639 -2.09 4.78 29.30
CA GLN A 639 -2.09 5.49 28.02
C GLN A 639 -3.45 5.30 27.36
N ASP A 640 -4.06 6.38 26.91
CA ASP A 640 -5.37 6.33 26.26
C ASP A 640 -5.28 5.68 24.88
N GLY A 641 -6.39 5.06 24.45
CA GLY A 641 -6.51 4.53 23.10
C GLY A 641 -6.56 5.66 22.06
N TYR A 642 -6.08 5.38 20.85
CA TYR A 642 -5.96 6.37 19.80
C TYR A 642 -6.11 5.78 18.41
N ARG A 643 -6.37 6.64 17.44
CA ARG A 643 -6.44 6.28 16.02
C ARG A 643 -5.42 7.08 15.26
N GLU A 644 -4.57 6.40 14.52
CA GLU A 644 -3.60 7.04 13.64
C GLU A 644 -4.29 7.54 12.36
N SER A 645 -3.76 8.64 11.82
CA SER A 645 -4.07 9.13 10.48
C SER A 645 -2.97 8.72 9.51
N GLU A 646 -3.37 8.04 8.43
CA GLU A 646 -2.50 7.50 7.38
C GLU A 646 -3.37 7.29 6.12
N ALA A 647 -2.81 7.44 4.92
CA ALA A 647 -3.57 7.44 3.66
C ALA A 647 -3.50 6.12 2.88
N ASN A 648 -2.45 5.32 3.11
CA ASN A 648 -2.12 4.13 2.34
C ASN A 648 -2.57 2.82 3.01
N GLY A 649 -3.28 2.87 4.14
CA GLY A 649 -4.01 1.76 4.77
C GLY A 649 -3.31 1.11 5.95
N ALA A 650 -2.09 1.51 6.28
CA ALA A 650 -1.32 0.93 7.37
C ALA A 650 -1.54 1.62 8.72
N GLY A 651 -2.34 2.69 8.78
CA GLY A 651 -2.74 3.33 10.03
C GLY A 651 -3.49 2.39 10.96
N LEU A 652 -3.30 2.53 12.28
CA LEU A 652 -3.87 1.67 13.30
C LEU A 652 -4.84 2.42 14.21
N THR A 653 -5.87 1.70 14.68
CA THR A 653 -6.63 2.05 15.88
C THR A 653 -6.09 1.20 17.02
N VAL A 654 -5.51 1.84 18.02
CA VAL A 654 -4.80 1.22 19.14
C VAL A 654 -5.64 1.41 20.41
N SER A 655 -5.91 0.33 21.14
CA SER A 655 -6.64 0.36 22.40
C SER A 655 -5.82 0.99 23.53
N ASP A 656 -6.49 1.40 24.61
CA ASP A 656 -5.80 1.87 25.80
C ASP A 656 -4.92 0.78 26.43
N ALA A 657 -3.82 1.20 27.04
CA ALA A 657 -2.83 0.30 27.63
C ALA A 657 -2.43 0.77 29.04
N THR A 658 -2.15 -0.18 29.93
CA THR A 658 -1.68 0.10 31.29
C THR A 658 -0.39 -0.66 31.56
N SER A 659 0.62 0.04 32.09
CA SER A 659 1.90 -0.52 32.54
C SER A 659 2.09 -0.27 34.02
N THR A 660 2.53 -1.28 34.75
CA THR A 660 2.81 -1.21 36.20
C THR A 660 4.27 -1.56 36.47
N SER A 661 4.89 -0.86 37.40
CA SER A 661 6.30 -1.04 37.77
C SER A 661 6.45 -0.99 39.30
N LEU A 662 7.25 -1.90 39.84
CA LEU A 662 7.58 -1.99 41.26
C LEU A 662 9.09 -2.19 41.36
N LYS A 663 9.79 -1.18 41.83
CA LYS A 663 11.26 -1.15 41.90
C LYS A 663 11.74 -1.08 43.33
N SER A 664 12.76 -1.86 43.67
CA SER A 664 13.56 -1.63 44.87
C SER A 664 14.92 -1.04 44.50
N ASP A 665 15.45 -0.16 45.35
CA ASP A 665 16.76 0.45 45.21
C ASP A 665 17.57 0.16 46.48
N LEU A 666 18.77 -0.39 46.35
CA LEU A 666 19.75 -0.52 47.43
C LEU A 666 21.00 0.26 47.05
N ALA A 667 21.37 1.26 47.85
CA ALA A 667 22.49 2.14 47.54
C ALA A 667 23.39 2.41 48.75
N LEU A 668 24.63 2.76 48.46
CA LEU A 668 25.62 3.27 49.40
C LEU A 668 26.05 4.65 48.93
N LYS A 669 25.91 5.65 49.79
CA LYS A 669 26.29 7.03 49.53
C LYS A 669 27.44 7.44 50.45
N LEU A 670 28.53 7.94 49.88
CA LEU A 670 29.67 8.49 50.61
C LEU A 670 29.74 9.99 50.36
N GLU A 671 29.81 10.78 51.43
CA GLU A 671 29.87 12.24 51.37
C GLU A 671 30.99 12.75 52.27
N HIS A 672 31.58 13.89 51.90
CA HIS A 672 32.59 14.57 52.71
C HIS A 672 32.40 16.07 52.67
N SER A 673 32.46 16.75 53.81
CA SER A 673 32.35 18.21 53.88
C SER A 673 33.71 18.91 53.86
N PHE A 674 33.85 19.91 52.99
CA PHE A 674 35.03 20.77 52.92
C PHE A 674 34.67 22.21 53.24
N ALA A 675 35.30 22.79 54.27
CA ALA A 675 35.21 24.24 54.51
C ALA A 675 36.01 25.00 53.44
N THR A 676 35.35 25.90 52.71
CA THR A 676 36.00 26.76 51.70
C THR A 676 35.69 28.25 51.98
N PRO A 677 36.48 29.20 51.44
CA PRO A 677 36.15 30.62 51.53
C PRO A 677 34.81 31.02 50.89
N ALA A 678 34.28 30.16 50.00
CA ALA A 678 33.00 30.37 49.32
C ALA A 678 31.81 29.74 50.05
N GLY A 679 32.03 28.97 51.12
CA GLY A 679 31.02 28.18 51.81
C GLY A 679 31.46 26.74 52.09
N GLU A 680 30.55 25.91 52.60
CA GLU A 680 30.77 24.48 52.78
C GLU A 680 30.52 23.74 51.45
N LEU A 681 31.52 23.02 50.96
CA LEU A 681 31.44 22.23 49.74
C LEU A 681 31.32 20.74 50.11
N VAL A 682 30.21 20.11 49.69
CA VAL A 682 29.89 18.71 50.01
C VAL A 682 29.83 17.90 48.71
N PRO A 683 30.95 17.35 48.22
CA PRO A 683 30.92 16.31 47.20
C PRO A 683 30.38 14.98 47.74
N PHE A 684 29.70 14.24 46.87
CA PHE A 684 29.24 12.89 47.16
C PHE A 684 29.43 11.94 45.99
N THR A 685 29.46 10.65 46.31
CA THR A 685 29.34 9.55 45.36
C THR A 685 28.37 8.52 45.92
N GLN A 686 27.40 8.10 45.10
CA GLN A 686 26.42 7.09 45.44
C GLN A 686 26.44 5.97 44.40
N LEU A 687 26.61 4.74 44.88
CA LEU A 687 26.51 3.54 44.06
C LEU A 687 25.27 2.75 44.50
N GLY A 688 24.44 2.35 43.55
CA GLY A 688 23.21 1.62 43.82
C GLY A 688 22.94 0.48 42.84
N TRP A 689 22.15 -0.47 43.31
CA TRP A 689 21.52 -1.52 42.52
C TRP A 689 20.01 -1.35 42.61
N ARG A 690 19.35 -1.36 41.45
CA ARG A 690 17.91 -1.26 41.30
C ARG A 690 17.35 -2.55 40.70
N HIS A 691 16.29 -3.08 41.29
CA HIS A 691 15.61 -4.28 40.83
C HIS A 691 14.13 -4.00 40.51
N GLU A 692 13.64 -4.43 39.33
CA GLU A 692 12.24 -4.38 38.91
C GLU A 692 11.54 -5.74 39.11
N TYR A 693 10.46 -5.75 39.87
CA TYR A 693 9.72 -6.97 40.21
C TYR A 693 8.64 -7.34 39.19
N HIS A 694 8.16 -6.40 38.35
CA HIS A 694 7.22 -6.71 37.28
C HIS A 694 7.95 -7.10 35.98
N ASP A 695 7.88 -8.38 35.59
CA ASP A 695 8.51 -8.92 34.36
C ASP A 695 7.51 -9.14 33.20
N SER A 696 6.33 -8.52 33.24
CA SER A 696 5.35 -8.65 32.16
C SER A 696 5.66 -7.69 31.01
N ALA A 697 5.73 -8.22 29.79
CA ALA A 697 5.80 -7.40 28.60
C ALA A 697 4.50 -6.60 28.42
N PRO A 698 4.56 -5.28 28.18
CA PRO A 698 3.36 -4.50 27.93
C PRO A 698 2.69 -4.98 26.64
N GLN A 699 1.38 -5.19 26.67
CA GLN A 699 0.61 -5.61 25.50
C GLN A 699 -0.18 -4.43 24.94
N SER A 700 -0.30 -4.40 23.61
CA SER A 700 -1.10 -3.42 22.88
C SER A 700 -2.00 -4.14 21.88
N VAL A 701 -3.30 -3.89 21.98
CA VAL A 701 -4.30 -4.36 21.02
C VAL A 701 -4.46 -3.30 19.94
N ALA A 702 -4.38 -3.71 18.68
CA ALA A 702 -4.52 -2.84 17.54
C ALA A 702 -5.39 -3.46 16.45
N ASN A 703 -6.01 -2.61 15.64
CA ASN A 703 -6.76 -2.98 14.44
C ASN A 703 -6.38 -2.02 13.32
N PHE A 704 -6.28 -2.49 12.07
CA PHE A 704 -6.00 -1.58 10.97
C PHE A 704 -7.17 -0.61 10.79
N SER A 705 -6.89 0.69 10.79
CA SER A 705 -7.93 1.73 10.90
C SER A 705 -8.93 1.71 9.74
N ALA A 706 -8.50 1.36 8.54
CA ALA A 706 -9.38 1.25 7.37
C ALA A 706 -10.34 0.03 7.45
N ASP A 707 -10.14 -0.90 8.38
CA ASP A 707 -11.05 -2.02 8.60
C ASP A 707 -12.07 -1.65 9.69
N SER A 708 -13.30 -1.36 9.28
CA SER A 708 -14.42 -1.07 10.17
C SER A 708 -15.05 -2.30 10.81
N THR A 709 -14.70 -3.52 10.37
CA THR A 709 -15.30 -4.77 10.85
C THR A 709 -14.59 -5.35 12.08
N GLY A 710 -13.33 -4.95 12.29
CA GLY A 710 -12.48 -5.48 13.37
C GLY A 710 -11.80 -6.82 13.02
N SER A 711 -11.97 -7.33 11.81
CA SER A 711 -11.40 -8.60 11.33
C SER A 711 -9.87 -8.60 11.36
N THR A 712 -9.26 -7.42 11.24
CA THR A 712 -7.80 -7.22 11.26
C THR A 712 -7.21 -6.96 12.64
N SER A 713 -7.97 -7.19 13.71
CA SER A 713 -7.49 -7.00 15.09
C SER A 713 -6.36 -7.97 15.45
N PHE A 714 -5.34 -7.47 16.14
CA PHE A 714 -4.22 -8.27 16.65
C PHE A 714 -3.68 -7.74 17.98
N VAL A 715 -2.96 -8.59 18.69
CA VAL A 715 -2.26 -8.25 19.94
C VAL A 715 -0.77 -8.27 19.71
N SER A 716 -0.11 -7.17 20.03
CA SER A 716 1.34 -7.03 19.97
C SER A 716 1.92 -6.94 21.39
N SER A 717 3.11 -7.50 21.58
CA SER A 717 3.82 -7.49 22.86
C SER A 717 5.07 -6.64 22.73
N GLY A 718 5.27 -5.73 23.68
CA GLY A 718 6.48 -4.93 23.80
C GLY A 718 7.63 -5.69 24.45
N SER A 719 8.75 -4.98 24.68
CA SER A 719 9.89 -5.54 25.41
C SER A 719 9.60 -5.58 26.91
N ARG A 720 10.03 -6.64 27.61
CA ARG A 720 9.91 -6.70 29.08
C ARG A 720 10.68 -5.54 29.78
N PRO A 721 10.29 -5.16 31.00
CA PRO A 721 11.09 -4.25 31.81
C PRO A 721 12.51 -4.79 32.09
N ILE A 722 13.44 -3.88 32.40
CA ILE A 722 14.82 -4.24 32.75
C ILE A 722 14.82 -4.68 34.22
N ALA A 723 15.18 -5.94 34.47
CA ALA A 723 15.15 -6.51 35.82
C ALA A 723 16.18 -5.86 36.76
N ASP A 724 17.43 -5.68 36.31
CA ASP A 724 18.52 -5.21 37.17
C ASP A 724 19.27 -4.04 36.51
N THR A 725 19.45 -2.96 37.26
CA THR A 725 20.16 -1.75 36.81
C THR A 725 21.18 -1.31 37.85
N ALA A 726 22.42 -1.06 37.41
CA ALA A 726 23.43 -0.39 38.22
C ALA A 726 23.27 1.13 38.10
N VAL A 727 23.29 1.85 39.22
CA VAL A 727 23.09 3.29 39.27
C VAL A 727 24.28 3.95 39.95
N LEU A 728 24.92 4.91 39.29
CA LEU A 728 26.00 5.73 39.82
C LEU A 728 25.58 7.20 39.82
N SER A 729 25.57 7.84 40.99
CA SER A 729 25.39 9.28 41.10
C SER A 729 26.63 9.94 41.69
N VAL A 730 27.11 11.00 41.04
CA VAL A 730 28.23 11.82 41.52
C VAL A 730 27.79 13.27 41.48
N GLY A 731 28.08 14.03 42.53
CA GLY A 731 27.70 15.42 42.56
C GLY A 731 28.37 16.20 43.67
N THR A 732 28.07 17.49 43.72
CA THR A 732 28.55 18.37 44.79
C THR A 732 27.52 19.46 45.08
N THR A 733 27.45 19.87 46.34
CA THR A 733 26.64 20.98 46.82
C THR A 733 27.53 22.01 47.49
N LEU A 734 27.45 23.27 47.06
CA LEU A 734 28.06 24.41 47.73
C LEU A 734 26.99 25.14 48.55
N VAL A 735 27.22 25.27 49.85
CA VAL A 735 26.34 25.96 50.80
C VAL A 735 27.02 27.25 51.26
N ARG A 736 26.46 28.41 50.88
CA ARG A 736 27.02 29.75 51.16
C ARG A 736 26.04 30.49 52.09
N ASN A 737 26.10 30.18 53.38
CA ASN A 737 25.17 30.55 54.46
C ASN A 737 23.87 29.72 54.46
N SER A 738 23.00 29.91 55.46
CA SER A 738 21.72 29.19 55.61
C SER A 738 20.78 29.36 54.40
N ASP A 739 20.97 30.42 53.61
CA ASP A 739 19.94 30.92 52.71
C ASP A 739 20.19 30.61 51.22
N LEU A 740 21.41 30.22 50.84
CA LEU A 740 21.80 30.00 49.43
C LEU A 740 22.62 28.71 49.26
N SER A 741 22.12 27.80 48.42
CA SER A 741 22.87 26.60 48.01
C SER A 741 22.80 26.37 46.49
N LEU A 742 23.90 25.85 45.94
CA LEU A 742 24.05 25.46 44.53
C LEU A 742 24.49 24.00 44.45
N SER A 743 23.77 23.16 43.72
CA SER A 743 24.12 21.75 43.54
C SER A 743 24.20 21.34 42.08
N VAL A 744 25.21 20.54 41.73
CA VAL A 744 25.43 19.96 40.41
C VAL A 744 25.58 18.46 40.56
N ILE A 745 24.78 17.68 39.83
CA ILE A 745 24.72 16.23 39.98
C ILE A 745 24.62 15.57 38.60
N TYR A 746 25.37 14.49 38.44
CA TYR A 746 25.33 13.57 37.31
C TYR A 746 24.91 12.18 37.79
N THR A 747 24.01 11.53 37.06
CA THR A 747 23.55 10.17 37.30
C THR A 747 23.69 9.33 36.03
N GLY A 748 24.43 8.24 36.12
CA GLY A 748 24.53 7.21 35.08
C GLY A 748 23.82 5.94 35.52
N GLU A 749 23.04 5.35 34.61
CA GLU A 749 22.41 4.04 34.78
C GLU A 749 22.92 3.08 33.71
N ALA A 750 23.21 1.83 34.10
CA ALA A 750 23.70 0.81 33.18
C ALA A 750 23.01 -0.53 33.46
N ALA A 751 22.51 -1.16 32.39
CA ALA A 751 21.95 -2.49 32.40
C ALA A 751 22.27 -3.21 31.07
N ARG A 752 21.86 -4.48 30.94
CA ARG A 752 22.00 -5.18 29.67
C ARG A 752 21.13 -4.52 28.61
N SER A 753 21.73 -4.06 27.52
CA SER A 753 21.05 -3.41 26.37
C SER A 753 20.36 -2.08 26.73
N TYR A 754 20.76 -1.43 27.82
CA TYR A 754 20.24 -0.13 28.21
C TYR A 754 21.29 0.67 28.98
N ASP A 755 21.39 1.95 28.65
CA ASP A 755 22.18 2.92 29.38
C ASP A 755 21.45 4.27 29.39
N SER A 756 21.69 5.04 30.44
CA SER A 756 21.09 6.36 30.60
C SER A 756 22.04 7.29 31.34
N HIS A 757 22.06 8.55 30.90
CA HIS A 757 22.93 9.58 31.41
C HIS A 757 22.09 10.84 31.65
N SER A 758 22.07 11.32 32.89
CA SER A 758 21.30 12.50 33.25
C SER A 758 22.10 13.44 34.13
N GLY A 759 21.78 14.74 34.05
CA GLY A 759 22.36 15.78 34.88
C GLY A 759 21.30 16.77 35.36
N ASN A 760 21.50 17.33 36.55
CA ASN A 760 20.65 18.41 37.06
C ASN A 760 21.45 19.50 37.77
N LEU A 761 20.90 20.71 37.72
CA LEU A 761 21.42 21.91 38.38
C LEU A 761 20.34 22.46 39.33
N GLN A 762 20.70 22.64 40.60
CA GLN A 762 19.82 23.18 41.63
C GLN A 762 20.30 24.53 42.15
N LEU A 763 19.39 25.49 42.22
CA LEU A 763 19.55 26.72 42.97
C LEU A 763 18.48 26.79 44.07
N ARG A 764 18.89 27.08 45.31
CA ARG A 764 18.00 27.26 46.47
C ARG A 764 18.11 28.68 47.00
N TRP A 765 16.97 29.29 47.32
CA TRP A 765 16.88 30.55 48.04
C TRP A 765 15.87 30.38 49.20
N GLN A 766 16.31 30.57 50.44
CA GLN A 766 15.44 30.63 51.63
C GLN A 766 15.13 32.10 51.99
N PHE A 767 13.85 32.41 52.23
CA PHE A 767 13.38 33.76 52.58
C PHE A 767 13.23 33.94 54.08
#